data_AF-A0A3L7Q4F9-F1
#
_entry.id   AF-A0A3L7Q4F9-F1
#
_cell.length_a   1.000
_cell.length_b   1.000
_cell.length_c   1.000
_cell.angle_alpha   90.00
_cell.angle_beta   90.00
_cell.angle_gamma   90.00
#
_symmetry.space_group_name_H-M   'P 1'
#
loop_
_entity.id
_entity.type
_entity.pdbx_description
1 polymer ?
#
loop_
_entity_poly.entity_id
_entity_poly.type
_entity_poly.pdbx_seq_one_letter_code
_entity_poly.pdbx_strand_id
1 'polypeptide(L)'
;MDRGKSTILTAVVICLMGSAEAAGNEPLAFLKTHCIECHNAETSEGGLNLAELPRHLEQRDNFAHWVKVHDRIAAGEMPPRTQPRPPVVETTEFTSDLYRQLTDADITCRANGGRAALRRMTRAEYEHTLRDLLEMPGLSVAQDLPADGSAHGFDKNSDALDISHVNLAKYMEAADKALSLAIAIQPQPPSVKTQRISLANPAGFVAHVLMNGDGVLLKNKQIDPEFPASGEQGHIDQGAHERLGSFHNGSSVGLFRHEDESFHPYFNEFVAIYPARYRLRTSLWSFTWDQGQILPSRGTEAARLSIVTLTGDGRGGGHPSSVLTYLDAPSMQEQVHELTTWLNQNDTIGFNTASLAPAANYFKKRRAMEFTGPAIVCDYLEVEGPLFDSWPPPSHKVLFGELPLVQFHPDQHPGVRPPPHQPHRQKMFMGKNTADPVSGLWTVDSSDPLADADRLLARFLPRAFRRPVPDDVRQAYLQQVQRRLAAGDCFETAMRWVYRAALCSPDFLYHIETPGPLDNEALACRLSYFLWNSRPDHPLTELARSGQLRQPDVLRDEVERMLNDPRSQRFVEDFLGQWLKLRQIAANDPDRKLYPEFNPYLQDSMVAETRAFFREILDRNLDARTLVQSDFAMLNEKLAVHYGIPGISGSQFRRVSLSPDCPRGGFLTQAAILKVTANGTTTSPVPRGAFVMDRILGRPPEPPPSNVAAVEPDVRGTTTIREQLDKHRSNAGCATCHAQIDPPGFAMESFDVIGGFRSRYRSIGEGLPAERGSIDPFIGLSFKLGPEVDPRGILPDGRTFQNIQEFQRLIAADPQPLLANLARQLGIYSTGQEITFSDREALNAVVVQTQQKGGGIRTLIHELI
;
A
#
# COMPACT_ATOMS: atom_id res chain seq x y z
N MET A 1 0.34 -50.10 72.55
CA MET A 1 1.55 -50.89 72.27
C MET A 1 2.47 -49.96 71.49
N ASP A 2 3.33 -49.20 72.17
CA ASP A 2 4.70 -49.60 72.61
C ASP A 2 5.62 -49.76 71.37
N ARG A 3 6.46 -48.79 70.97
CA ARG A 3 7.72 -48.20 71.51
C ARG A 3 8.92 -48.64 70.66
N GLY A 4 9.83 -47.68 70.36
CA GLY A 4 11.25 -47.90 70.00
C GLY A 4 11.68 -47.25 68.67
N LYS A 5 12.04 -45.96 68.57
CA LYS A 5 13.24 -45.19 69.03
C LYS A 5 14.57 -45.51 68.34
N SER A 6 15.13 -44.53 67.60
CA SER A 6 16.52 -44.01 67.69
C SER A 6 16.66 -42.82 66.71
N THR A 7 16.56 -41.55 67.12
CA THR A 7 17.59 -40.63 67.68
C THR A 7 18.78 -40.33 66.76
N ILE A 8 18.81 -39.15 66.11
CA ILE A 8 20.05 -38.41 65.79
C ILE A 8 19.81 -36.90 66.01
N LEU A 9 20.79 -36.31 66.71
CA LEU A 9 20.90 -34.93 67.19
C LEU A 9 20.60 -33.84 66.14
N THR A 10 19.82 -32.85 66.55
CA THR A 10 19.77 -31.51 65.93
C THR A 10 20.88 -30.66 66.54
N ALA A 11 21.90 -30.32 65.74
CA ALA A 11 22.90 -29.33 66.10
C ALA A 11 22.40 -27.94 65.67
N VAL A 12 22.25 -27.06 66.67
CA VAL A 12 22.03 -25.62 66.49
C VAL A 12 23.33 -25.01 65.98
N VAL A 13 23.34 -24.55 64.72
CA VAL A 13 24.34 -23.61 64.22
C VAL A 13 23.65 -22.26 64.05
N ILE A 14 24.00 -21.35 64.95
CA ILE A 14 23.76 -19.92 64.81
C ILE A 14 24.66 -19.46 63.66
N CYS A 15 24.06 -19.21 62.49
CA CYS A 15 24.70 -18.41 61.45
C CYS A 15 23.93 -17.11 61.32
N LEU A 16 24.67 -16.04 61.58
CA LEU A 16 24.30 -14.64 61.51
C LEU A 16 23.36 -14.33 60.34
N MET A 17 22.20 -13.74 60.67
CA MET A 17 21.46 -12.92 59.73
C MET A 17 22.32 -11.71 59.37
N GLY A 18 23.16 -11.89 58.36
CA GLY A 18 23.73 -10.79 57.59
C GLY A 18 22.65 -10.30 56.65
N SER A 19 22.00 -9.20 56.99
CA SER A 19 21.15 -8.43 56.10
C SER A 19 21.96 -8.08 54.84
N ALA A 20 21.68 -8.75 53.74
CA ALA A 20 22.07 -8.28 52.41
C ALA A 20 20.96 -7.34 51.88
N GLU A 21 20.58 -6.35 52.67
CA GLU A 21 19.99 -5.10 52.19
C GLU A 21 21.15 -4.12 51.97
N ALA A 22 21.89 -4.31 50.89
CA ALA A 22 22.92 -3.37 50.46
C ALA A 22 23.21 -3.53 48.96
N ALA A 23 22.27 -3.10 48.11
CA ALA A 23 22.52 -2.79 46.69
C ALA A 23 21.40 -1.91 46.08
N GLY A 24 20.92 -0.88 46.80
CA GLY A 24 19.70 -0.15 46.38
C GLY A 24 19.67 1.39 46.50
N ASN A 25 20.75 2.07 46.91
CA ASN A 25 20.66 3.50 47.27
C ASN A 25 21.49 4.50 46.44
N GLU A 26 22.32 4.05 45.49
CA GLU A 26 23.11 4.94 44.61
C GLU A 26 22.24 5.76 43.60
N PRO A 27 21.17 5.22 42.96
CA PRO A 27 20.42 5.95 41.93
C PRO A 27 19.60 7.16 42.44
N LEU A 28 19.35 7.24 43.76
CA LEU A 28 18.66 8.37 44.39
C LEU A 28 19.57 9.59 44.56
N ALA A 29 20.89 9.36 44.68
CA ALA A 29 21.85 10.44 44.83
C ALA A 29 21.99 11.23 43.53
N PHE A 30 22.13 10.55 42.38
CA PHE A 30 22.22 11.21 41.07
C PHE A 30 21.01 12.12 40.80
N LEU A 31 19.79 11.60 40.99
CA LEU A 31 18.56 12.37 40.75
C LEU A 31 18.44 13.58 41.71
N LYS A 32 18.76 13.39 42.99
CA LYS A 32 18.72 14.47 43.98
C LYS A 32 19.71 15.59 43.65
N THR A 33 20.91 15.23 43.23
CA THR A 33 21.99 16.18 42.95
C THR A 33 21.77 16.92 41.64
N HIS A 34 21.32 16.22 40.59
CA HIS A 34 21.38 16.74 39.22
C HIS A 34 20.03 16.95 38.54
N CYS A 35 18.91 16.47 39.12
CA CYS A 35 17.61 16.47 38.45
C CYS A 35 16.49 17.15 39.24
N ILE A 36 16.44 17.01 40.57
CA ILE A 36 15.30 17.47 41.39
C ILE A 36 15.16 19.00 41.43
N GLU A 37 16.24 19.76 41.24
CA GLU A 37 16.16 21.23 41.23
C GLU A 37 15.21 21.75 40.13
N CYS A 38 15.21 21.11 38.95
CA CYS A 38 14.32 21.46 37.83
C CYS A 38 13.04 20.61 37.79
N HIS A 39 13.08 19.36 38.27
CA HIS A 39 11.98 18.39 38.18
C HIS A 39 11.34 18.06 39.53
N ASN A 40 10.84 19.08 40.21
CA ASN A 40 10.07 18.97 41.46
C ASN A 40 8.63 19.49 41.28
N ALA A 41 7.84 19.45 42.36
CA ALA A 41 6.43 19.87 42.37
C ALA A 41 6.22 21.37 42.06
N GLU A 42 7.20 22.22 42.37
CA GLU A 42 7.11 23.67 42.18
C GLU A 42 7.53 24.08 40.76
N THR A 43 8.65 23.56 40.27
CA THR A 43 9.23 23.95 38.98
C THR A 43 8.66 23.15 37.81
N SER A 44 8.54 21.82 37.97
CA SER A 44 7.99 20.88 36.98
C SER A 44 8.42 21.17 35.53
N GLU A 45 9.72 21.37 35.29
CA GLU A 45 10.22 21.64 33.94
C GLU A 45 9.83 20.50 32.99
N GLY A 46 9.27 20.87 31.83
CA GLY A 46 8.75 19.91 30.87
C GLY A 46 7.55 19.09 31.37
N GLY A 47 6.88 19.51 32.46
CA GLY A 47 5.77 18.79 33.08
C GLY A 47 6.17 17.54 33.85
N LEU A 48 7.45 17.42 34.25
CA LEU A 48 8.01 16.24 34.91
C LEU A 48 8.37 16.54 36.37
N ASN A 49 7.78 15.77 37.30
CA ASN A 49 8.12 15.77 38.73
C ASN A 49 8.77 14.43 39.11
N LEU A 50 10.10 14.40 39.18
CA LEU A 50 10.87 13.20 39.54
C LEU A 50 10.85 12.90 41.04
N ALA A 51 10.46 13.86 41.88
CA ALA A 51 10.33 13.64 43.32
C ALA A 51 9.11 12.75 43.66
N GLU A 52 8.07 12.80 42.83
CA GLU A 52 6.82 12.04 43.02
C GLU A 52 6.64 10.89 42.03
N LEU A 53 7.48 10.78 40.99
CA LEU A 53 7.39 9.72 39.99
C LEU A 53 7.75 8.36 40.61
N PRO A 54 6.79 7.42 40.79
CA PRO A 54 7.07 6.15 41.41
C PRO A 54 7.98 5.28 40.54
N ARG A 55 8.80 4.43 41.16
CA ARG A 55 9.63 3.42 40.47
C ARG A 55 8.95 2.07 40.30
N HIS A 56 7.61 2.06 40.33
CA HIS A 56 6.78 0.91 40.01
C HIS A 56 6.78 0.68 38.50
N LEU A 57 7.86 0.10 37.96
CA LEU A 57 8.08 -0.12 36.52
C LEU A 57 7.11 -1.16 35.93
N GLU A 58 6.40 -1.91 36.77
CA GLU A 58 5.27 -2.75 36.38
C GLU A 58 4.05 -1.94 35.91
N GLN A 59 3.96 -0.65 36.26
CA GLN A 59 2.91 0.24 35.79
C GLN A 59 3.31 0.89 34.47
N ARG A 60 2.48 0.72 33.42
CA ARG A 60 2.75 1.19 32.05
C ARG A 60 3.13 2.67 31.98
N ASP A 61 2.42 3.52 32.70
CA ASP A 61 2.67 4.97 32.67
C ASP A 61 4.01 5.33 33.32
N ASN A 62 4.33 4.75 34.49
CA ASN A 62 5.62 4.98 35.14
C ASN A 62 6.76 4.47 34.26
N PHE A 63 6.60 3.28 33.68
CA PHE A 63 7.58 2.71 32.76
C PHE A 63 7.86 3.66 31.59
N ALA A 64 6.80 4.15 30.92
CA ALA A 64 6.94 5.09 29.81
C ALA A 64 7.65 6.39 30.21
N HIS A 65 7.36 6.95 31.38
CA HIS A 65 8.06 8.12 31.90
C HIS A 65 9.55 7.83 32.16
N TRP A 66 9.88 6.71 32.79
CA TRP A 66 11.28 6.34 33.06
C TRP A 66 12.07 6.02 31.78
N VAL A 67 11.45 5.42 30.76
CA VAL A 67 12.05 5.29 29.42
C VAL A 67 12.36 6.67 28.84
N LYS A 68 11.43 7.63 28.93
CA LYS A 68 11.65 9.00 28.45
C LYS A 68 12.81 9.67 29.19
N VAL A 69 12.88 9.53 30.52
CA VAL A 69 14.00 10.05 31.33
C VAL A 69 15.33 9.43 30.89
N HIS A 70 15.39 8.10 30.78
CA HIS A 70 16.56 7.39 30.28
C HIS A 70 17.02 7.94 28.92
N ASP A 71 16.10 8.05 27.96
CA ASP A 71 16.42 8.42 26.58
C ASP A 71 16.90 9.87 26.47
N ARG A 72 16.31 10.81 27.23
CA ARG A 72 16.71 12.22 27.25
C ARG A 72 18.09 12.42 27.89
N ILE A 73 18.42 11.65 28.94
CA ILE A 73 19.75 11.68 29.56
C ILE A 73 20.78 11.04 28.62
N ALA A 74 20.47 9.88 28.03
CA ALA A 74 21.36 9.19 27.10
C ALA A 74 21.65 10.02 25.83
N ALA A 75 20.66 10.79 25.36
CA ALA A 75 20.83 11.74 24.26
C ALA A 75 21.61 13.02 24.64
N GLY A 76 21.92 13.20 25.93
CA GLY A 76 22.61 14.39 26.44
C GLY A 76 21.77 15.66 26.37
N GLU A 77 20.44 15.51 26.36
CA GLU A 77 19.48 16.62 26.35
C GLU A 77 19.15 17.11 27.77
N MET A 78 19.33 16.23 28.76
CA MET A 78 19.15 16.53 30.17
C MET A 78 20.47 16.29 30.94
N PRO A 79 20.97 17.29 31.71
CA PRO A 79 20.46 18.66 31.83
C PRO A 79 20.64 19.52 30.55
N PRO A 80 19.81 20.56 30.34
CA PRO A 80 19.92 21.45 29.19
C PRO A 80 21.29 22.13 29.13
N ARG A 81 21.71 22.57 27.93
CA ARG A 81 23.05 23.15 27.71
C ARG A 81 23.38 24.36 28.60
N THR A 82 22.38 25.03 29.14
CA THR A 82 22.50 26.18 30.04
C THR A 82 22.77 25.80 31.49
N GLN A 83 22.62 24.52 31.86
CA GLN A 83 22.82 24.02 33.21
C GLN A 83 24.13 23.23 33.34
N PRO A 84 24.72 23.14 34.55
CA PRO A 84 25.88 22.27 34.79
C PRO A 84 25.58 20.82 34.41
N ARG A 85 26.47 20.20 33.63
CA ARG A 85 26.33 18.79 33.25
C ARG A 85 27.00 17.90 34.29
N PRO A 86 26.36 16.77 34.67
CA PRO A 86 27.00 15.77 35.52
C PRO A 86 28.25 15.18 34.85
N PRO A 87 29.18 14.61 35.62
CA PRO A 87 30.29 13.84 35.05
C PRO A 87 29.78 12.73 34.12
N VAL A 88 30.50 12.50 33.01
CA VAL A 88 30.14 11.47 32.02
C VAL A 88 30.06 10.09 32.67
N VAL A 89 30.98 9.77 33.58
CA VAL A 89 31.00 8.49 34.32
C VAL A 89 29.71 8.30 35.13
N GLU A 90 29.32 9.29 35.94
CA GLU A 90 28.06 9.23 36.73
C GLU A 90 26.83 9.09 35.83
N THR A 91 26.82 9.80 34.70
CA THR A 91 25.71 9.74 33.73
C THR A 91 25.63 8.36 33.07
N THR A 92 26.77 7.78 32.68
CA THR A 92 26.85 6.46 32.06
C THR A 92 26.47 5.36 33.04
N GLU A 93 26.93 5.44 34.29
CA GLU A 93 26.55 4.48 35.35
C GLU A 93 25.05 4.53 35.61
N PHE A 94 24.48 5.73 35.82
CA PHE A 94 23.04 5.90 36.04
C PHE A 94 22.20 5.39 34.86
N THR A 95 22.55 5.76 33.63
CA THR A 95 21.80 5.34 32.44
C THR A 95 21.92 3.83 32.19
N SER A 96 23.10 3.23 32.42
CA SER A 96 23.29 1.78 32.30
C SER A 96 22.48 0.99 33.34
N ASP A 97 22.46 1.47 34.58
CA ASP A 97 21.65 0.84 35.63
C ASP A 97 20.14 0.99 35.40
N LEU A 98 19.69 2.15 34.94
CA LEU A 98 18.29 2.38 34.57
C LEU A 98 17.91 1.55 33.34
N TYR A 99 18.79 1.43 32.35
CA TYR A 99 18.60 0.59 31.18
C TYR A 99 18.37 -0.87 31.57
N ARG A 100 19.20 -1.42 32.47
CA ARG A 100 19.05 -2.78 32.99
C ARG A 100 17.72 -2.96 33.70
N GLN A 101 17.34 -2.04 34.60
CA GLN A 101 16.06 -2.10 35.33
C GLN A 101 14.85 -2.06 34.39
N LEU A 102 14.86 -1.18 33.39
CA LEU A 102 13.79 -1.07 32.40
C LEU A 102 13.72 -2.32 31.51
N THR A 103 14.88 -2.85 31.11
CA THR A 103 14.94 -4.09 30.32
C THR A 103 14.38 -5.27 31.12
N ASP A 104 14.80 -5.45 32.37
CA ASP A 104 14.31 -6.53 33.25
C ASP A 104 12.79 -6.41 33.49
N ALA A 105 12.28 -5.20 33.71
CA ALA A 105 10.85 -4.94 33.89
C ALA A 105 10.03 -5.26 32.64
N ASP A 106 10.50 -4.84 31.46
CA ASP A 106 9.85 -5.11 30.18
C ASP A 106 9.84 -6.61 29.84
N ILE A 107 10.97 -7.30 30.01
CA ILE A 107 11.07 -8.76 29.83
C ILE A 107 10.10 -9.49 30.78
N THR A 108 10.04 -9.09 32.05
CA THR A 108 9.15 -9.71 33.04
C THR A 108 7.68 -9.48 32.68
N CYS A 109 7.33 -8.25 32.26
CA CYS A 109 5.98 -7.93 31.79
C CYS A 109 5.59 -8.81 30.59
N ARG A 110 6.51 -8.95 29.62
CA ARG A 110 6.33 -9.81 28.42
C ARG A 110 6.22 -11.29 28.75
N ALA A 111 6.97 -11.79 29.72
CA ALA A 111 6.88 -13.19 30.15
C ALA A 111 5.50 -13.52 30.73
N ASN A 112 4.87 -12.55 31.42
CA ASN A 112 3.57 -12.72 32.06
C ASN A 112 2.37 -12.41 31.15
N GLY A 113 2.52 -11.48 30.19
CA GLY A 113 1.45 -11.04 29.27
C GLY A 113 1.59 -11.54 27.82
N GLY A 114 2.75 -12.08 27.45
CA GLY A 114 3.09 -12.50 26.09
C GLY A 114 3.44 -11.34 25.14
N ARG A 115 4.45 -11.52 24.28
CA ARG A 115 4.71 -10.64 23.11
C ARG A 115 3.78 -10.96 21.93
N ALA A 116 3.19 -12.16 21.93
CA ALA A 116 2.23 -12.63 20.96
C ALA A 116 0.82 -12.10 21.33
N ALA A 117 0.57 -10.81 21.07
CA ALA A 117 -0.80 -10.32 21.14
C ALA A 117 -1.61 -10.96 20.01
N LEU A 118 -2.83 -11.40 20.33
CA LEU A 118 -3.75 -11.98 19.36
C LEU A 118 -4.05 -10.94 18.27
N ARG A 119 -3.45 -11.09 17.10
CA ARG A 119 -3.56 -10.12 15.99
C ARG A 119 -4.37 -10.73 14.85
N ARG A 120 -5.47 -10.09 14.45
CA ARG A 120 -6.18 -10.50 13.23
C ARG A 120 -5.41 -10.11 11.98
N MET A 121 -5.65 -10.81 10.88
CA MET A 121 -5.23 -10.37 9.56
C MET A 121 -5.89 -9.02 9.22
N THR A 122 -5.15 -8.16 8.54
CA THR A 122 -5.72 -6.96 7.90
C THR A 122 -6.68 -7.37 6.78
N ARG A 123 -7.51 -6.45 6.29
CA ARG A 123 -8.41 -6.71 5.15
C ARG A 123 -7.64 -7.12 3.89
N ALA A 124 -6.43 -6.59 3.70
CA ALA A 124 -5.56 -6.94 2.58
C ALA A 124 -4.95 -8.34 2.76
N GLU A 125 -4.49 -8.67 3.97
CA GLU A 125 -3.99 -10.00 4.31
C GLU A 125 -5.07 -11.08 4.19
N TYR A 126 -6.31 -10.79 4.62
CA TYR A 126 -7.46 -11.68 4.45
C TYR A 126 -7.73 -11.97 2.97
N GLU A 127 -7.77 -10.92 2.13
CA GLU A 127 -7.95 -11.06 0.69
C GLU A 127 -6.82 -11.89 0.05
N HIS A 128 -5.55 -11.55 0.30
CA HIS A 128 -4.42 -12.30 -0.23
C HIS A 128 -4.40 -13.76 0.23
N THR A 129 -4.75 -14.00 1.50
CA THR A 129 -4.85 -15.36 2.05
C THR A 129 -5.92 -16.16 1.33
N LEU A 130 -7.09 -15.57 1.05
CA LEU A 130 -8.13 -16.22 0.26
C LEU A 130 -7.71 -16.45 -1.20
N ARG A 131 -7.06 -15.47 -1.83
CA ARG A 131 -6.53 -15.59 -3.20
C ARG A 131 -5.60 -16.79 -3.33
N ASP A 132 -4.66 -16.93 -2.38
CA ASP A 132 -3.65 -18.00 -2.42
C ASP A 132 -4.21 -19.34 -1.88
N LEU A 133 -5.18 -19.32 -0.97
CA LEU A 133 -5.85 -20.53 -0.46
C LEU A 133 -6.75 -21.16 -1.51
N LEU A 134 -7.57 -20.34 -2.19
CA LEU A 134 -8.55 -20.77 -3.18
C LEU A 134 -8.00 -20.72 -4.62
N GLU A 135 -6.74 -20.34 -4.82
CA GLU A 135 -6.12 -20.24 -6.15
C GLU A 135 -6.87 -19.30 -7.10
N MET A 136 -7.30 -18.15 -6.57
CA MET A 136 -8.06 -17.10 -7.25
C MET A 136 -7.30 -15.77 -7.20
N PRO A 137 -6.27 -15.55 -8.03
CA PRO A 137 -5.32 -14.45 -7.85
C PRO A 137 -5.91 -13.02 -7.92
N GLY A 138 -7.09 -12.84 -8.53
CA GLY A 138 -7.77 -11.54 -8.60
C GLY A 138 -9.08 -11.45 -7.82
N LEU A 139 -9.34 -12.37 -6.88
CA LEU A 139 -10.48 -12.26 -5.97
C LEU A 139 -10.45 -10.89 -5.27
N SER A 140 -11.55 -10.15 -5.32
CA SER A 140 -11.67 -8.83 -4.69
C SER A 140 -12.71 -8.84 -3.57
N VAL A 141 -12.25 -8.72 -2.33
CA VAL A 141 -13.06 -8.74 -1.09
C VAL A 141 -12.58 -7.74 -0.03
N ALA A 142 -11.37 -7.17 -0.15
CA ALA A 142 -10.83 -6.24 0.85
C ALA A 142 -11.67 -4.97 1.00
N GLN A 143 -12.28 -4.50 -0.09
CA GLN A 143 -13.17 -3.32 -0.08
C GLN A 143 -14.54 -3.61 0.56
N ASP A 144 -14.93 -4.88 0.65
CA ASP A 144 -16.17 -5.29 1.32
C ASP A 144 -16.03 -5.32 2.86
N LEU A 145 -14.79 -5.23 3.35
CA LEU A 145 -14.44 -5.24 4.76
C LEU A 145 -14.23 -3.81 5.31
N PRO A 146 -14.56 -3.56 6.59
CA PRO A 146 -14.26 -2.29 7.25
C PRO A 146 -12.76 -1.95 7.15
N ALA A 147 -12.44 -0.65 7.11
CA ALA A 147 -11.06 -0.20 7.15
C ALA A 147 -10.39 -0.59 8.47
N ASP A 148 -9.11 -0.97 8.39
CA ASP A 148 -8.31 -1.30 9.56
C ASP A 148 -7.83 -0.02 10.28
N GLY A 149 -7.71 -0.09 11.60
CA GLY A 149 -7.00 0.92 12.39
C GLY A 149 -5.49 0.83 12.16
N SER A 150 -4.76 1.87 12.56
CA SER A 150 -3.29 1.86 12.50
C SER A 150 -2.68 2.30 13.82
N ALA A 151 -1.61 1.62 14.26
CA ALA A 151 -0.77 2.02 15.39
C ALA A 151 0.70 1.93 14.99
N HIS A 152 1.55 2.78 15.57
CA HIS A 152 2.99 2.86 15.28
C HIS A 152 3.31 2.98 13.78
N GLY A 153 2.42 3.61 13.01
CA GLY A 153 2.58 3.83 11.57
C GLY A 153 2.07 2.71 10.67
N PHE A 154 1.56 1.60 11.22
CA PHE A 154 1.11 0.44 10.45
C PHE A 154 -0.28 -0.07 10.85
N ASP A 155 -1.03 -0.60 9.89
CA ASP A 155 -2.31 -1.29 10.06
C ASP A 155 -2.16 -2.75 10.47
N LYS A 156 -0.93 -3.26 10.45
CA LYS A 156 -0.55 -4.61 10.89
C LYS A 156 -0.36 -4.71 12.40
N ASN A 157 -0.60 -3.66 13.16
CA ASN A 157 -0.30 -3.64 14.59
C ASN A 157 -1.49 -4.18 15.41
N SER A 158 -1.23 -5.06 16.37
CA SER A 158 -2.30 -5.64 17.22
C SER A 158 -3.11 -4.59 17.98
N ASP A 159 -2.51 -3.46 18.35
CA ASP A 159 -3.14 -2.42 19.18
C ASP A 159 -4.28 -1.69 18.48
N ALA A 160 -4.41 -1.86 17.15
CA ALA A 160 -5.41 -1.18 16.33
C ALA A 160 -6.31 -2.14 15.53
N LEU A 161 -6.26 -3.44 15.84
CA LEU A 161 -6.92 -4.49 15.08
C LEU A 161 -8.02 -5.22 15.87
N ASP A 162 -8.83 -4.46 16.60
CA ASP A 162 -10.02 -4.99 17.27
C ASP A 162 -11.03 -5.59 16.28
N ILE A 163 -11.90 -6.47 16.78
CA ILE A 163 -13.00 -7.06 16.02
C ILE A 163 -14.36 -6.61 16.58
N SER A 164 -15.22 -6.09 15.71
CA SER A 164 -16.61 -5.78 16.03
C SER A 164 -17.57 -6.82 15.45
N HIS A 165 -18.83 -6.80 15.89
CA HIS A 165 -19.90 -7.61 15.28
C HIS A 165 -20.09 -7.29 13.78
N VAL A 166 -19.83 -6.05 13.35
CA VAL A 166 -19.88 -5.64 11.94
C VAL A 166 -18.78 -6.33 11.15
N ASN A 167 -17.56 -6.42 11.70
CA ASN A 167 -16.46 -7.15 11.04
C ASN A 167 -16.84 -8.61 10.79
N LEU A 168 -17.40 -9.30 11.79
CA LEU A 168 -17.77 -10.71 11.64
C LEU A 168 -18.84 -10.91 10.55
N ALA A 169 -19.87 -10.06 10.51
CA ALA A 169 -20.87 -10.10 9.44
C ALA A 169 -20.23 -9.91 8.06
N LYS A 170 -19.31 -8.95 7.93
CA LYS A 170 -18.59 -8.68 6.67
C LYS A 170 -17.62 -9.80 6.28
N TYR A 171 -16.96 -10.47 7.22
CA TYR A 171 -16.17 -11.67 6.92
C TYR A 171 -17.05 -12.82 6.40
N MET A 172 -18.24 -13.00 6.96
CA MET A 172 -19.18 -14.02 6.47
C MET A 172 -19.64 -13.71 5.04
N GLU A 173 -20.01 -12.46 4.75
CA GLU A 173 -20.36 -12.01 3.39
C GLU A 173 -19.20 -12.22 2.41
N ALA A 174 -17.99 -11.83 2.79
CA ALA A 174 -16.79 -11.99 1.97
C ALA A 174 -16.43 -13.47 1.73
N ALA A 175 -16.52 -14.32 2.76
CA ALA A 175 -16.31 -15.76 2.65
C ALA A 175 -17.38 -16.41 1.76
N ASP A 176 -18.65 -16.03 1.90
CA ASP A 176 -19.73 -16.53 1.04
C ASP A 176 -19.53 -16.10 -0.43
N LYS A 177 -19.10 -14.86 -0.67
CA LYS A 177 -18.72 -14.38 -2.00
C LYS A 177 -17.57 -15.21 -2.56
N ALA A 178 -16.47 -15.37 -1.83
CA ALA A 178 -15.32 -16.14 -2.27
C ALA A 178 -15.67 -17.60 -2.59
N LEU A 179 -16.41 -18.28 -1.70
CA LEU A 179 -16.85 -19.67 -1.91
C LEU A 179 -17.82 -19.79 -3.09
N SER A 180 -18.73 -18.82 -3.29
CA SER A 180 -19.65 -18.85 -4.44
C SER A 180 -18.90 -18.77 -5.77
N LEU A 181 -17.82 -17.99 -5.82
CA LEU A 181 -16.99 -17.83 -7.02
C LEU A 181 -16.00 -18.99 -7.22
N ALA A 182 -15.60 -19.66 -6.14
CA ALA A 182 -14.64 -20.78 -6.19
C ALA A 182 -15.25 -22.08 -6.74
N ILE A 183 -16.56 -22.27 -6.61
CA ILE A 183 -17.27 -23.54 -6.90
C ILE A 183 -17.78 -23.54 -8.35
N ALA A 184 -17.35 -24.53 -9.15
CA ALA A 184 -17.95 -24.79 -10.45
C ALA A 184 -19.43 -25.20 -10.34
N ILE A 185 -20.27 -24.56 -11.14
CA ILE A 185 -21.73 -24.79 -11.18
C ILE A 185 -22.19 -25.52 -12.45
N GLN A 186 -21.25 -26.01 -13.26
CA GLN A 186 -21.50 -26.71 -14.51
C GLN A 186 -20.37 -27.71 -14.83
N PRO A 187 -20.66 -28.82 -15.54
CA PRO A 187 -19.71 -29.92 -15.70
C PRO A 187 -18.62 -29.63 -16.73
N GLN A 188 -18.87 -28.71 -17.66
CA GLN A 188 -17.94 -28.29 -18.70
C GLN A 188 -17.47 -26.86 -18.43
N PRO A 189 -16.22 -26.51 -18.79
CA PRO A 189 -15.75 -25.14 -18.67
C PRO A 189 -16.62 -24.20 -19.53
N PRO A 190 -16.81 -22.94 -19.12
CA PRO A 190 -17.38 -21.93 -19.99
C PRO A 190 -16.59 -21.85 -21.30
N SER A 191 -17.31 -21.62 -22.41
CA SER A 191 -16.72 -21.47 -23.73
C SER A 191 -15.81 -20.25 -23.79
N VAL A 192 -14.60 -20.44 -24.32
CA VAL A 192 -13.68 -19.34 -24.61
C VAL A 192 -14.24 -18.56 -25.79
N LYS A 193 -14.54 -17.28 -25.59
CA LYS A 193 -14.99 -16.37 -26.63
C LYS A 193 -13.91 -15.33 -26.88
N THR A 194 -13.65 -15.05 -28.15
CA THR A 194 -12.81 -13.93 -28.58
C THR A 194 -13.71 -12.86 -29.18
N GLN A 195 -13.68 -11.68 -28.59
CA GLN A 195 -14.46 -10.54 -29.06
C GLN A 195 -13.50 -9.38 -29.34
N ARG A 196 -13.51 -8.88 -30.58
CA ARG A 196 -12.83 -7.65 -30.96
C ARG A 196 -13.83 -6.50 -30.94
N ILE A 197 -13.52 -5.47 -30.18
CA ILE A 197 -14.41 -4.39 -29.78
C ILE A 197 -13.75 -3.07 -30.18
N SER A 198 -14.51 -2.19 -30.84
CA SER A 198 -14.08 -0.82 -31.08
C SER A 198 -14.51 0.08 -29.91
N LEU A 199 -13.74 1.15 -29.66
CA LEU A 199 -14.21 2.24 -28.81
C LEU A 199 -15.42 2.97 -29.43
N ALA A 200 -15.57 2.94 -30.75
CA ALA A 200 -16.73 3.48 -31.46
C ALA A 200 -17.90 2.50 -31.32
N ASN A 201 -18.61 2.57 -30.19
CA ASN A 201 -19.77 1.74 -29.91
C ASN A 201 -21.10 2.51 -30.18
N PRO A 202 -22.08 1.88 -30.86
CA PRO A 202 -23.41 2.46 -31.01
C PRO A 202 -24.06 2.72 -29.65
N ALA A 203 -24.71 3.88 -29.48
CA ALA A 203 -25.36 4.32 -28.24
C ALA A 203 -24.44 4.45 -27.00
N GLY A 204 -23.11 4.38 -27.15
CA GLY A 204 -22.18 4.60 -26.04
C GLY A 204 -21.58 6.01 -25.99
N PHE A 205 -20.95 6.32 -24.88
CA PHE A 205 -20.44 7.65 -24.56
C PHE A 205 -19.45 8.19 -25.61
N VAL A 206 -18.63 7.33 -26.21
CA VAL A 206 -17.62 7.72 -27.20
C VAL A 206 -18.25 8.22 -28.50
N ALA A 207 -19.41 7.70 -28.92
CA ALA A 207 -20.12 8.24 -30.08
C ALA A 207 -20.46 9.73 -29.88
N HIS A 208 -20.90 10.11 -28.67
CA HIS A 208 -21.15 11.52 -28.33
C HIS A 208 -19.87 12.36 -28.34
N VAL A 209 -18.73 11.80 -27.95
CA VAL A 209 -17.42 12.47 -27.96
C VAL A 209 -16.99 12.79 -29.39
N LEU A 210 -17.12 11.82 -30.30
CA LEU A 210 -16.84 11.97 -31.73
C LEU A 210 -17.72 13.05 -32.37
N MET A 211 -19.04 12.98 -32.13
CA MET A 211 -20.00 13.95 -32.67
C MET A 211 -19.75 15.38 -32.15
N ASN A 212 -19.23 15.51 -30.92
CA ASN A 212 -18.95 16.80 -30.33
C ASN A 212 -17.58 17.40 -30.71
N GLY A 213 -16.72 16.62 -31.38
CA GLY A 213 -15.42 17.06 -31.91
C GLY A 213 -14.24 16.90 -30.96
N ASP A 214 -14.38 16.07 -29.94
CA ASP A 214 -13.28 15.67 -29.05
C ASP A 214 -12.57 14.39 -29.52
N GLY A 215 -12.91 13.90 -30.71
CA GLY A 215 -12.24 12.80 -31.39
C GLY A 215 -12.64 12.68 -32.86
N VAL A 216 -12.03 11.72 -33.55
CA VAL A 216 -12.24 11.42 -34.96
C VAL A 216 -12.33 9.91 -35.19
N LEU A 217 -13.13 9.51 -36.18
CA LEU A 217 -13.17 8.15 -36.68
C LEU A 217 -12.17 8.00 -37.82
N LEU A 218 -11.42 6.90 -37.81
CA LEU A 218 -10.34 6.66 -38.76
C LEU A 218 -10.51 5.30 -39.46
N LYS A 219 -10.14 5.28 -40.74
CA LYS A 219 -10.06 4.09 -41.59
C LYS A 219 -8.73 4.14 -42.35
N ASN A 220 -7.89 3.12 -42.19
CA ASN A 220 -6.54 3.07 -42.77
C ASN A 220 -5.69 4.33 -42.46
N LYS A 221 -5.75 4.81 -41.22
CA LYS A 221 -5.07 6.04 -40.74
C LYS A 221 -5.48 7.33 -41.46
N GLN A 222 -6.61 7.33 -42.16
CA GLN A 222 -7.24 8.51 -42.75
C GLN A 222 -8.60 8.74 -42.08
N ILE A 223 -9.12 9.96 -42.16
CA ILE A 223 -10.48 10.27 -41.69
C ILE A 223 -11.47 9.34 -42.41
N ASP A 224 -12.38 8.74 -41.66
CA ASP A 224 -13.41 7.90 -42.28
C ASP A 224 -14.29 8.77 -43.21
N PRO A 225 -14.33 8.50 -44.52
CA PRO A 225 -15.12 9.31 -45.45
C PRO A 225 -16.63 9.21 -45.19
N GLU A 226 -17.10 8.16 -44.52
CA GLU A 226 -18.50 7.98 -44.14
C GLU A 226 -18.85 8.72 -42.83
N PHE A 227 -17.83 9.11 -42.05
CA PHE A 227 -17.98 9.86 -40.80
C PHE A 227 -16.94 10.99 -40.70
N PRO A 228 -17.16 12.13 -41.40
CA PRO A 228 -16.21 13.23 -41.40
C PRO A 228 -16.05 13.85 -40.01
N ALA A 229 -14.93 14.53 -39.77
CA ALA A 229 -14.66 15.17 -38.50
C ALA A 229 -15.69 16.25 -38.14
N SER A 230 -16.03 16.33 -36.86
CA SER A 230 -17.02 17.29 -36.36
C SER A 230 -16.56 18.73 -36.61
N GLY A 231 -17.39 19.51 -37.30
CA GLY A 231 -17.06 20.87 -37.74
C GLY A 231 -17.57 21.22 -39.14
N GLU A 232 -17.67 20.22 -40.03
CA GLU A 232 -18.31 20.36 -41.36
C GLU A 232 -19.82 20.13 -41.31
N GLN A 233 -20.28 19.30 -40.36
CA GLN A 233 -21.69 19.05 -40.08
C GLN A 233 -22.14 19.88 -38.86
N GLY A 234 -23.37 20.41 -38.87
CA GLY A 234 -23.99 21.04 -37.69
C GLY A 234 -24.13 20.05 -36.52
N HIS A 235 -24.64 20.49 -35.37
CA HIS A 235 -24.98 19.56 -34.27
C HIS A 235 -25.81 18.40 -34.81
N ILE A 236 -25.22 17.21 -34.90
CA ILE A 236 -25.92 16.02 -35.35
C ILE A 236 -26.86 15.61 -34.20
N ASP A 237 -28.14 15.40 -34.49
CA ASP A 237 -29.15 15.04 -33.49
C ASP A 237 -28.88 13.66 -32.86
N GLN A 238 -29.36 13.47 -31.63
CA GLN A 238 -29.36 12.14 -30.99
C GLN A 238 -30.11 11.15 -31.89
N GLY A 239 -29.42 10.09 -32.31
CA GLY A 239 -29.97 9.03 -33.17
C GLY A 239 -29.55 9.09 -34.65
N ALA A 240 -28.85 10.14 -35.12
CA ALA A 240 -28.35 10.15 -36.49
C ALA A 240 -27.36 9.00 -36.79
N HIS A 241 -26.54 8.62 -35.80
CA HIS A 241 -25.60 7.52 -35.96
C HIS A 241 -26.29 6.15 -36.08
N GLU A 242 -27.44 5.98 -35.42
CA GLU A 242 -28.28 4.77 -35.58
C GLU A 242 -28.89 4.73 -36.99
N ARG A 243 -29.27 5.89 -37.54
CA ARG A 243 -29.81 6.00 -38.91
C ARG A 243 -28.76 5.84 -40.00
N LEU A 244 -27.52 6.26 -39.74
CA LEU A 244 -26.41 6.19 -40.70
C LEU A 244 -25.67 4.85 -40.68
N GLY A 245 -25.89 4.01 -39.66
CA GLY A 245 -25.23 2.71 -39.53
C GLY A 245 -23.71 2.77 -39.37
N SER A 246 -23.14 3.95 -39.09
CA SER A 246 -21.72 4.28 -39.30
C SER A 246 -20.73 3.68 -38.30
N PHE A 247 -21.21 3.20 -37.15
CA PHE A 247 -20.34 2.58 -36.14
C PHE A 247 -20.32 1.07 -36.35
N HIS A 248 -19.41 0.62 -37.21
CA HIS A 248 -19.13 -0.80 -37.42
C HIS A 248 -18.06 -1.30 -36.45
N ASN A 249 -18.14 -2.58 -36.08
CA ASN A 249 -17.07 -3.24 -35.34
C ASN A 249 -15.77 -3.18 -36.15
N GLY A 250 -14.76 -2.49 -35.62
CA GLY A 250 -13.41 -2.41 -36.20
C GLY A 250 -12.94 -1.01 -36.64
N SER A 251 -13.72 0.04 -36.43
CA SER A 251 -13.26 1.41 -36.71
C SER A 251 -12.23 1.88 -35.68
N SER A 252 -11.16 2.52 -36.14
CA SER A 252 -10.14 3.13 -35.29
C SER A 252 -10.64 4.46 -34.74
N VAL A 253 -10.44 4.71 -33.45
CA VAL A 253 -10.92 5.92 -32.78
C VAL A 253 -9.75 6.74 -32.27
N GLY A 254 -9.57 7.94 -32.82
CA GLY A 254 -8.62 8.93 -32.33
C GLY A 254 -9.29 9.90 -31.35
N LEU A 255 -8.77 10.00 -30.13
CA LEU A 255 -9.30 10.87 -29.08
C LEU A 255 -8.32 12.01 -28.79
N PHE A 256 -8.85 13.23 -28.63
CA PHE A 256 -8.08 14.46 -28.41
C PHE A 256 -8.02 14.90 -26.96
N ARG A 257 -9.03 14.50 -26.18
CA ARG A 257 -9.24 14.96 -24.81
C ARG A 257 -8.57 14.03 -23.82
N HIS A 258 -7.96 14.58 -22.77
CA HIS A 258 -7.40 13.83 -21.63
C HIS A 258 -8.46 13.18 -20.72
N GLU A 259 -7.99 12.42 -19.72
CA GLU A 259 -8.82 11.94 -18.62
C GLU A 259 -9.28 13.08 -17.69
N ASP A 260 -10.59 13.19 -17.50
CA ASP A 260 -11.20 13.96 -16.42
C ASP A 260 -12.52 13.31 -15.94
N GLU A 261 -13.09 13.82 -14.84
CA GLU A 261 -14.32 13.32 -14.21
C GLU A 261 -15.56 13.29 -15.12
N SER A 262 -15.52 13.95 -16.27
CA SER A 262 -16.62 13.95 -17.24
C SER A 262 -16.36 13.04 -18.45
N PHE A 263 -15.21 12.37 -18.52
CA PHE A 263 -14.78 11.58 -19.67
C PHE A 263 -14.45 10.13 -19.31
N HIS A 264 -15.39 9.23 -19.62
CA HIS A 264 -15.31 7.81 -19.25
C HIS A 264 -15.50 6.87 -20.46
N PRO A 265 -14.47 6.65 -21.29
CA PRO A 265 -14.53 5.70 -22.40
C PRO A 265 -14.45 4.27 -21.87
N TYR A 266 -15.52 3.49 -22.02
CA TYR A 266 -15.55 2.07 -21.66
C TYR A 266 -15.83 1.21 -22.90
N PHE A 267 -15.30 -0.01 -22.89
CA PHE A 267 -15.60 -1.03 -23.91
C PHE A 267 -16.90 -1.76 -23.55
N ASN A 268 -18.02 -1.04 -23.67
CA ASN A 268 -19.35 -1.45 -23.20
C ASN A 268 -19.78 -2.84 -23.67
N GLU A 269 -19.36 -3.26 -24.86
CA GLU A 269 -19.80 -4.53 -25.46
C GLU A 269 -19.32 -5.77 -24.71
N PHE A 270 -18.35 -5.62 -23.80
CA PHE A 270 -17.85 -6.69 -22.97
C PHE A 270 -18.01 -6.37 -21.48
N VAL A 271 -18.56 -7.33 -20.76
CA VAL A 271 -18.57 -7.38 -19.29
C VAL A 271 -18.21 -8.80 -18.88
N ALA A 272 -17.22 -8.97 -18.01
CA ALA A 272 -16.81 -10.27 -17.52
C ALA A 272 -17.97 -10.96 -16.77
N ILE A 273 -18.34 -12.15 -17.25
CA ILE A 273 -19.43 -12.95 -16.69
C ILE A 273 -18.90 -13.95 -15.67
N TYR A 274 -17.73 -14.52 -15.98
CA TYR A 274 -17.07 -15.56 -15.21
C TYR A 274 -15.79 -14.99 -14.61
N PRO A 275 -15.60 -15.05 -13.29
CA PRO A 275 -14.33 -14.70 -12.67
C PRO A 275 -13.23 -15.65 -13.16
N ALA A 276 -12.28 -15.13 -13.93
CA ALA A 276 -11.21 -15.93 -14.53
C ALA A 276 -10.09 -15.03 -15.05
N ARG A 277 -9.08 -15.65 -15.66
CA ARG A 277 -8.12 -14.92 -16.49
C ARG A 277 -8.71 -14.61 -17.86
N TYR A 278 -8.40 -13.42 -18.37
CA TYR A 278 -8.74 -12.96 -19.70
C TYR A 278 -7.48 -12.42 -20.36
N ARG A 279 -7.28 -12.77 -21.64
CA ARG A 279 -6.22 -12.20 -22.46
C ARG A 279 -6.78 -10.98 -23.19
N LEU A 280 -6.11 -9.85 -23.02
CA LEU A 280 -6.45 -8.58 -23.64
C LEU A 280 -5.39 -8.25 -24.68
N ARG A 281 -5.81 -7.90 -25.91
CA ARG A 281 -4.92 -7.33 -26.93
C ARG A 281 -5.47 -5.99 -27.40
N THR A 282 -4.66 -4.96 -27.48
CA THR A 282 -5.10 -3.65 -28.00
C THR A 282 -4.03 -3.06 -28.91
N SER A 283 -4.46 -2.39 -29.98
CA SER A 283 -3.57 -1.70 -30.92
C SER A 283 -3.69 -0.19 -30.70
N LEU A 284 -2.56 0.43 -30.37
CA LEU A 284 -2.46 1.84 -30.02
C LEU A 284 -1.41 2.55 -30.86
N TRP A 285 -1.68 3.80 -31.22
CA TRP A 285 -0.74 4.70 -31.89
C TRP A 285 -1.18 6.15 -31.68
N SER A 286 -0.34 7.12 -32.04
CA SER A 286 -0.64 8.54 -31.87
C SER A 286 -0.36 9.35 -33.12
N PHE A 287 -0.97 10.52 -33.22
CA PHE A 287 -0.66 11.52 -34.23
C PHE A 287 -0.92 12.94 -33.70
N THR A 288 -0.45 13.96 -34.41
CA THR A 288 -0.85 15.36 -34.21
C THR A 288 -1.96 15.70 -35.19
N TRP A 289 -3.13 16.05 -34.68
CA TRP A 289 -4.20 16.65 -35.47
C TRP A 289 -3.90 18.12 -35.74
N ASP A 290 -4.07 18.57 -36.98
CA ASP A 290 -3.95 19.98 -37.35
C ASP A 290 -5.08 20.38 -38.30
N GLN A 291 -6.20 20.83 -37.71
CA GLN A 291 -7.35 21.40 -38.42
C GLN A 291 -7.87 20.54 -39.60
N GLY A 292 -7.93 19.22 -39.42
CA GLY A 292 -8.33 18.28 -40.47
C GLY A 292 -7.17 17.46 -41.06
N GLN A 293 -5.93 17.78 -40.71
CA GLN A 293 -4.74 17.05 -41.18
C GLN A 293 -4.18 16.16 -40.08
N ILE A 294 -3.68 14.98 -40.48
CA ILE A 294 -2.99 14.03 -39.60
C ILE A 294 -1.49 14.19 -39.85
N LEU A 295 -0.76 14.62 -38.84
CA LEU A 295 0.69 14.83 -38.86
C LEU A 295 1.37 13.91 -37.81
N PRO A 296 2.67 13.62 -37.94
CA PRO A 296 3.39 12.90 -36.89
C PRO A 296 3.31 13.60 -35.52
N SER A 297 3.18 12.82 -34.43
CA SER A 297 3.36 13.28 -33.05
C SER A 297 4.81 13.68 -32.77
N ARG A 298 5.02 14.54 -31.76
CA ARG A 298 6.34 14.94 -31.28
C ARG A 298 7.11 13.83 -30.56
N GLY A 299 6.39 12.82 -30.08
CA GLY A 299 6.93 11.70 -29.33
C GLY A 299 5.91 10.56 -29.20
N THR A 300 6.17 9.67 -28.25
CA THR A 300 5.27 8.58 -27.88
C THR A 300 4.25 9.09 -26.87
N GLU A 301 2.96 8.91 -27.14
CA GLU A 301 1.91 9.21 -26.18
C GLU A 301 1.63 8.00 -25.29
N ALA A 302 0.83 8.15 -24.23
CA ALA A 302 0.48 7.07 -23.32
C ALA A 302 -1.04 6.98 -23.11
N ALA A 303 -1.58 5.78 -23.27
CA ALA A 303 -2.95 5.44 -22.90
C ALA A 303 -2.98 4.72 -21.54
N ARG A 304 -4.13 4.77 -20.87
CA ARG A 304 -4.42 4.00 -19.66
C ARG A 304 -5.53 3.00 -19.95
N LEU A 305 -5.28 1.74 -19.60
CA LEU A 305 -6.35 0.76 -19.42
C LEU A 305 -6.70 0.64 -17.94
N SER A 306 -7.98 0.48 -17.64
CA SER A 306 -8.48 0.30 -16.27
C SER A 306 -9.46 -0.87 -16.21
N ILE A 307 -9.48 -1.58 -15.08
CA ILE A 307 -10.59 -2.46 -14.74
C ILE A 307 -11.66 -1.57 -14.10
N VAL A 308 -12.88 -1.64 -14.64
CA VAL A 308 -14.04 -0.86 -14.15
C VAL A 308 -15.10 -1.86 -13.71
N THR A 309 -15.40 -1.87 -12.42
CA THR A 309 -16.43 -2.76 -11.87
C THR A 309 -17.78 -2.07 -11.98
N LEU A 310 -18.64 -2.55 -12.87
CA LEU A 310 -19.95 -1.96 -13.07
C LEU A 310 -20.86 -2.27 -11.87
N THR A 311 -21.52 -1.24 -11.35
CA THR A 311 -22.43 -1.30 -10.20
C THR A 311 -23.88 -1.01 -10.61
N GLY A 312 -24.86 -1.50 -9.84
CA GLY A 312 -26.27 -1.24 -10.12
C GLY A 312 -26.75 -1.90 -11.43
N ASP A 313 -27.38 -1.12 -12.30
CA ASP A 313 -27.80 -1.53 -13.65
C ASP A 313 -26.72 -1.25 -14.73
N GLY A 314 -25.56 -0.73 -14.31
CA GLY A 314 -24.49 -0.27 -15.17
C GLY A 314 -24.75 1.08 -15.81
N ARG A 315 -25.75 1.87 -15.38
CA ARG A 315 -25.96 3.24 -15.86
C ARG A 315 -25.32 4.25 -14.91
N GLY A 316 -24.80 5.35 -15.46
CA GLY A 316 -24.20 6.46 -14.72
C GLY A 316 -22.67 6.55 -14.87
N GLY A 317 -22.10 7.75 -14.69
CA GLY A 317 -20.66 7.97 -14.65
C GLY A 317 -20.19 7.99 -13.20
N GLY A 318 -19.50 6.95 -12.74
CA GLY A 318 -19.06 6.85 -11.34
C GLY A 318 -18.94 5.40 -10.86
N HIS A 319 -18.30 4.55 -11.67
CA HIS A 319 -18.04 3.17 -11.30
C HIS A 319 -16.65 3.06 -10.65
N PRO A 320 -16.47 2.22 -9.60
CA PRO A 320 -15.16 1.91 -9.07
C PRO A 320 -14.24 1.44 -10.18
N SER A 321 -13.07 2.06 -10.27
CA SER A 321 -12.06 1.71 -11.26
C SER A 321 -10.70 1.58 -10.61
N SER A 322 -9.89 0.68 -11.15
CA SER A 322 -8.50 0.53 -10.80
C SER A 322 -7.66 0.51 -12.07
N VAL A 323 -6.53 1.23 -12.04
CA VAL A 323 -5.58 1.23 -13.15
C VAL A 323 -5.08 -0.19 -13.37
N LEU A 324 -5.21 -0.67 -14.60
CA LEU A 324 -4.67 -1.95 -15.02
C LEU A 324 -3.22 -1.77 -15.48
N THR A 325 -3.00 -0.85 -16.42
CA THR A 325 -1.66 -0.48 -16.90
C THR A 325 -1.71 0.80 -17.74
N TYR A 326 -0.55 1.43 -17.90
CA TYR A 326 -0.29 2.42 -18.95
C TYR A 326 0.39 1.74 -20.14
N LEU A 327 0.04 2.16 -21.35
CA LEU A 327 0.52 1.57 -22.61
C LEU A 327 1.01 2.67 -23.55
N ASP A 328 2.09 2.39 -24.26
CA ASP A 328 2.70 3.32 -25.22
C ASP A 328 1.88 3.39 -26.51
N ALA A 329 1.75 4.58 -27.06
CA ALA A 329 1.12 4.86 -28.33
C ALA A 329 2.12 5.65 -29.20
N PRO A 330 2.94 4.96 -30.02
CA PRO A 330 3.98 5.63 -30.78
C PRO A 330 3.41 6.41 -31.97
N SER A 331 4.16 7.43 -32.40
CA SER A 331 3.80 8.33 -33.50
C SER A 331 3.63 7.58 -34.83
N MET A 332 2.43 7.62 -35.40
CA MET A 332 2.05 7.06 -36.71
C MET A 332 2.29 5.55 -36.90
N GLN A 333 2.76 4.85 -35.86
CA GLN A 333 3.10 3.44 -35.89
C GLN A 333 2.18 2.67 -34.93
N GLU A 334 1.48 1.66 -35.46
CA GLU A 334 0.65 0.78 -34.64
C GLU A 334 1.52 -0.07 -33.73
N GLN A 335 1.20 -0.07 -32.44
CA GLN A 335 1.80 -0.96 -31.46
C GLN A 335 0.71 -1.81 -30.81
N VAL A 336 0.83 -3.13 -30.99
CA VAL A 336 -0.05 -4.10 -30.34
C VAL A 336 0.51 -4.43 -28.95
N HIS A 337 -0.33 -4.25 -27.95
CA HIS A 337 -0.06 -4.62 -26.56
C HIS A 337 -0.89 -5.84 -26.19
N GLU A 338 -0.27 -6.85 -25.59
CA GLU A 338 -0.94 -8.03 -25.06
C GLU A 338 -0.66 -8.17 -23.56
N LEU A 339 -1.71 -8.40 -22.77
CA LEU A 339 -1.58 -8.78 -21.37
C LEU A 339 -2.65 -9.78 -20.97
N THR A 340 -2.37 -10.59 -19.94
CA THR A 340 -3.37 -11.46 -19.32
C THR A 340 -3.64 -10.96 -17.92
N THR A 341 -4.91 -10.75 -17.58
CA THR A 341 -5.33 -10.27 -16.26
C THR A 341 -6.52 -11.05 -15.74
N TRP A 342 -6.74 -11.01 -14.42
CA TRP A 342 -7.95 -11.54 -13.82
C TRP A 342 -9.06 -10.50 -13.89
N LEU A 343 -10.25 -10.89 -14.36
CA LEU A 343 -11.46 -10.06 -14.30
C LEU A 343 -12.49 -10.77 -13.42
N ASN A 344 -13.12 -10.02 -12.52
CA ASN A 344 -14.23 -10.48 -11.71
C ASN A 344 -15.56 -10.29 -12.45
N GLN A 345 -16.62 -10.91 -11.94
CA GLN A 345 -17.96 -10.69 -12.47
C GLN A 345 -18.32 -9.19 -12.45
N ASN A 346 -18.87 -8.70 -13.56
CA ASN A 346 -19.24 -7.29 -13.80
C ASN A 346 -18.06 -6.34 -14.11
N ASP A 347 -16.84 -6.83 -14.23
CA ASP A 347 -15.73 -6.01 -14.69
C ASP A 347 -15.80 -5.75 -16.20
N THR A 348 -15.54 -4.52 -16.61
CA THR A 348 -15.29 -4.12 -18.00
C THR A 348 -13.94 -3.39 -18.09
N ILE A 349 -13.52 -3.07 -19.30
CA ILE A 349 -12.27 -2.34 -19.55
C ILE A 349 -12.58 -0.88 -19.86
N GLY A 350 -11.94 0.01 -19.10
CA GLY A 350 -11.90 1.45 -19.39
C GLY A 350 -10.66 1.83 -20.20
N PHE A 351 -10.76 2.89 -20.98
CA PHE A 351 -9.70 3.46 -21.79
C PHE A 351 -9.59 4.95 -21.54
N ASN A 352 -8.39 5.47 -21.31
CA ASN A 352 -8.15 6.90 -21.24
C ASN A 352 -6.86 7.28 -21.96
N THR A 353 -6.79 8.52 -22.42
CA THR A 353 -5.66 9.13 -23.12
C THR A 353 -4.75 9.87 -22.13
N ALA A 354 -4.06 9.08 -21.31
CA ALA A 354 -3.40 9.51 -20.08
C ALA A 354 -2.37 10.66 -20.23
N SER A 355 -1.61 10.68 -21.33
CA SER A 355 -0.58 11.70 -21.57
C SER A 355 -1.13 13.02 -22.10
N LEU A 356 -2.35 13.04 -22.65
CA LEU A 356 -2.89 14.23 -23.30
C LEU A 356 -3.22 15.33 -22.28
N ALA A 357 -3.14 16.57 -22.73
CA ALA A 357 -3.53 17.74 -21.97
C ALA A 357 -5.06 17.99 -22.04
N PRO A 358 -5.63 18.74 -21.09
CA PRO A 358 -7.04 19.13 -21.15
C PRO A 358 -7.40 19.88 -22.43
N ALA A 359 -8.32 19.33 -23.21
CA ALA A 359 -8.91 19.95 -24.39
C ALA A 359 -10.43 19.80 -24.37
N ALA A 360 -11.15 20.90 -24.61
CA ALA A 360 -12.62 20.93 -24.67
C ALA A 360 -13.05 21.54 -26.01
N ASN A 361 -12.98 20.75 -27.08
CA ASN A 361 -13.19 21.25 -28.45
C ASN A 361 -14.66 21.51 -28.76
N TYR A 362 -15.57 20.90 -28.02
CA TYR A 362 -17.01 21.09 -28.20
C TYR A 362 -17.51 22.52 -27.93
N PHE A 363 -16.71 23.37 -27.25
CA PHE A 363 -16.98 24.80 -27.10
C PHE A 363 -16.45 25.66 -28.25
N LYS A 364 -15.58 25.12 -29.12
CA LYS A 364 -14.90 25.85 -30.20
C LYS A 364 -15.75 25.96 -31.46
N LYS A 365 -15.51 27.00 -32.27
CA LYS A 365 -16.23 27.19 -33.54
C LYS A 365 -15.65 26.20 -34.55
N ARG A 366 -16.49 25.37 -35.17
CA ARG A 366 -16.05 24.24 -36.03
C ARG A 366 -15.31 23.12 -35.29
N ARG A 367 -15.31 23.11 -33.95
CA ARG A 367 -14.95 21.95 -33.10
C ARG A 367 -13.61 21.31 -33.44
N ALA A 368 -13.58 20.03 -33.86
CA ALA A 368 -12.36 19.31 -34.23
C ALA A 368 -11.63 20.01 -35.37
N MET A 369 -12.35 20.63 -36.32
CA MET A 369 -11.73 21.33 -37.45
C MET A 369 -11.05 22.65 -37.08
N GLU A 370 -11.22 23.15 -35.85
CA GLU A 370 -10.46 24.29 -35.30
C GLU A 370 -9.39 23.82 -34.30
N PHE A 371 -9.33 22.52 -33.99
CA PHE A 371 -8.35 21.96 -33.08
C PHE A 371 -7.03 21.68 -33.80
N THR A 372 -5.93 21.95 -33.09
CA THR A 372 -4.59 21.45 -33.40
C THR A 372 -4.06 20.86 -32.11
N GLY A 373 -3.58 19.63 -32.11
CA GLY A 373 -3.05 18.96 -30.91
C GLY A 373 -2.90 17.45 -31.03
N PRO A 374 -2.29 16.78 -30.04
CA PRO A 374 -2.07 15.34 -30.08
C PRO A 374 -3.38 14.56 -29.98
N ALA A 375 -3.37 13.37 -30.55
CA ALA A 375 -4.45 12.40 -30.50
C ALA A 375 -3.87 11.01 -30.22
N ILE A 376 -4.56 10.24 -29.39
CA ILE A 376 -4.26 8.82 -29.18
C ILE A 376 -5.34 8.00 -29.86
N VAL A 377 -4.91 7.04 -30.65
CA VAL A 377 -5.76 6.13 -31.41
C VAL A 377 -5.79 4.78 -30.74
N CYS A 378 -7.00 4.23 -30.62
CA CYS A 378 -7.21 2.82 -30.35
C CYS A 378 -7.91 2.21 -31.56
N ASP A 379 -7.26 1.24 -32.21
CA ASP A 379 -7.88 0.52 -33.33
C ASP A 379 -8.91 -0.49 -32.81
N TYR A 380 -8.58 -1.21 -31.74
CA TYR A 380 -9.46 -2.17 -31.10
C TYR A 380 -8.98 -2.53 -29.69
N LEU A 381 -9.91 -3.07 -28.90
CA LEU A 381 -9.62 -3.99 -27.80
C LEU A 381 -10.16 -5.36 -28.17
N GLU A 382 -9.32 -6.38 -28.09
CA GLU A 382 -9.70 -7.77 -28.23
C GLU A 382 -9.63 -8.44 -26.86
N VAL A 383 -10.72 -9.09 -26.48
CA VAL A 383 -10.85 -9.81 -25.22
C VAL A 383 -11.08 -11.29 -25.53
N GLU A 384 -10.20 -12.14 -25.02
CA GLU A 384 -10.27 -13.60 -25.14
C GLU A 384 -10.41 -14.22 -23.74
N GLY A 385 -11.51 -14.92 -23.51
CA GLY A 385 -11.75 -15.64 -22.27
C GLY A 385 -13.21 -16.07 -22.07
N PRO A 386 -13.55 -16.61 -20.89
CA PRO A 386 -12.67 -16.84 -19.74
C PRO A 386 -11.64 -17.96 -20.00
N LEU A 387 -10.43 -17.83 -19.44
CA LEU A 387 -9.34 -18.79 -19.58
C LEU A 387 -9.15 -19.58 -18.27
N PHE A 388 -9.22 -20.90 -18.36
CA PHE A 388 -8.98 -21.84 -17.26
C PHE A 388 -7.89 -22.84 -17.65
N ASP A 389 -6.92 -23.12 -16.77
CA ASP A 389 -5.89 -24.14 -17.03
C ASP A 389 -6.42 -25.57 -16.88
N SER A 390 -7.46 -25.75 -16.06
CA SER A 390 -8.16 -27.03 -15.89
C SER A 390 -9.62 -26.81 -15.49
N TRP A 391 -10.47 -27.81 -15.74
CA TRP A 391 -11.86 -27.82 -15.30
C TRP A 391 -12.19 -29.11 -14.52
N PRO A 392 -12.91 -29.06 -13.40
CA PRO A 392 -13.27 -27.86 -12.62
C PRO A 392 -12.03 -27.00 -12.27
N PRO A 393 -12.22 -25.69 -12.01
CA PRO A 393 -11.10 -24.79 -11.77
C PRO A 393 -10.32 -25.21 -10.51
N PRO A 394 -9.04 -24.82 -10.37
CA PRO A 394 -8.25 -25.17 -9.19
C PRO A 394 -8.93 -24.80 -7.87
N SER A 395 -9.64 -23.67 -7.83
CA SER A 395 -10.47 -23.24 -6.70
C SER A 395 -11.53 -24.26 -6.27
N HIS A 396 -12.18 -24.94 -7.23
CA HIS A 396 -13.14 -26.00 -6.93
C HIS A 396 -12.41 -27.25 -6.41
N LYS A 397 -11.27 -27.62 -7.01
CA LYS A 397 -10.48 -28.78 -6.60
C LYS A 397 -9.89 -28.62 -5.20
N VAL A 398 -9.59 -27.39 -4.76
CA VAL A 398 -9.22 -27.12 -3.36
C VAL A 398 -10.35 -27.51 -2.41
N LEU A 399 -11.60 -27.26 -2.79
CA LEU A 399 -12.77 -27.48 -1.94
C LEU A 399 -13.34 -28.91 -2.03
N PHE A 400 -13.27 -29.56 -3.20
CA PHE A 400 -13.97 -30.83 -3.44
C PHE A 400 -13.08 -31.93 -4.04
N GLY A 401 -11.80 -31.64 -4.31
CA GLY A 401 -10.90 -32.59 -4.95
C GLY A 401 -11.40 -33.03 -6.32
N GLU A 402 -11.40 -34.34 -6.55
CA GLU A 402 -11.83 -34.97 -7.81
C GLU A 402 -13.25 -35.56 -7.70
N LEU A 403 -14.07 -35.09 -6.75
CA LEU A 403 -15.46 -35.52 -6.65
C LEU A 403 -16.25 -35.10 -7.90
N PRO A 404 -17.17 -35.95 -8.39
CA PRO A 404 -17.90 -35.68 -9.62
C PRO A 404 -18.92 -34.55 -9.41
N LEU A 405 -19.04 -33.69 -10.42
CA LEU A 405 -20.15 -32.75 -10.55
C LEU A 405 -21.28 -33.43 -11.35
N VAL A 406 -22.42 -33.68 -10.70
CA VAL A 406 -23.57 -34.36 -11.29
C VAL A 406 -24.79 -33.45 -11.36
N GLN A 407 -25.75 -33.79 -12.21
CA GLN A 407 -27.00 -33.06 -12.29
C GLN A 407 -27.88 -33.39 -11.08
N PHE A 408 -28.30 -32.38 -10.34
CA PHE A 408 -29.20 -32.50 -9.20
C PHE A 408 -30.65 -32.64 -9.69
N HIS A 409 -31.25 -33.80 -9.43
CA HIS A 409 -32.66 -34.07 -9.70
C HIS A 409 -33.43 -34.14 -8.37
N PRO A 410 -34.33 -33.18 -8.08
CA PRO A 410 -35.10 -33.18 -6.83
C PRO A 410 -35.87 -34.48 -6.58
N ASP A 411 -36.40 -35.09 -7.64
CA ASP A 411 -37.17 -36.35 -7.56
C ASP A 411 -36.32 -37.55 -7.14
N GLN A 412 -35.00 -37.49 -7.38
CA GLN A 412 -34.04 -38.54 -6.98
C GLN A 412 -33.52 -38.34 -5.55
N HIS A 413 -33.77 -37.18 -4.93
CA HIS A 413 -33.29 -36.83 -3.60
C HIS A 413 -34.41 -36.23 -2.72
N PRO A 414 -35.46 -37.00 -2.38
CA PRO A 414 -36.57 -36.49 -1.59
C PRO A 414 -36.11 -36.02 -0.21
N GLY A 415 -36.50 -34.79 0.16
CA GLY A 415 -36.12 -34.17 1.43
C GLY A 415 -34.75 -33.49 1.46
N VAL A 416 -33.99 -33.53 0.36
CA VAL A 416 -32.71 -32.84 0.21
C VAL A 416 -32.92 -31.50 -0.49
N ARG A 417 -32.40 -30.43 0.12
CA ARG A 417 -32.41 -29.08 -0.45
C ARG A 417 -31.36 -28.98 -1.56
N PRO A 418 -31.72 -28.38 -2.70
CA PRO A 418 -30.79 -28.13 -3.80
C PRO A 418 -29.66 -27.19 -3.39
N PRO A 419 -28.50 -27.24 -4.07
CA PRO A 419 -27.45 -26.25 -3.88
C PRO A 419 -27.96 -24.83 -4.22
N PRO A 420 -27.51 -23.78 -3.51
CA PRO A 420 -27.99 -22.41 -3.69
C PRO A 420 -27.32 -21.72 -4.89
N HIS A 421 -27.28 -22.38 -6.04
CA HIS A 421 -26.68 -21.81 -7.25
C HIS A 421 -27.59 -20.76 -7.86
N GLN A 422 -27.00 -19.63 -8.22
CA GLN A 422 -27.67 -18.65 -9.07
C GLN A 422 -27.06 -18.76 -10.47
N PRO A 423 -27.88 -18.83 -11.54
CA PRO A 423 -27.35 -18.80 -12.89
C PRO A 423 -26.60 -17.48 -13.11
N HIS A 424 -25.48 -17.54 -13.84
CA HIS A 424 -24.81 -16.34 -14.31
C HIS A 424 -25.78 -15.57 -15.22
N ARG A 425 -26.33 -14.47 -14.70
CA ARG A 425 -27.21 -13.58 -15.47
C ARG A 425 -26.46 -12.29 -15.73
N GLN A 426 -26.36 -11.91 -17.00
CA GLN A 426 -26.01 -10.55 -17.36
C GLN A 426 -27.21 -9.66 -17.04
N LYS A 427 -27.12 -8.86 -15.96
CA LYS A 427 -28.15 -7.90 -15.55
C LYS A 427 -27.81 -6.46 -15.98
N MET A 428 -26.64 -6.25 -16.57
CA MET A 428 -26.13 -4.91 -16.90
C MET A 428 -26.62 -4.47 -18.27
N PHE A 429 -27.06 -3.21 -18.37
CA PHE A 429 -27.52 -2.62 -19.63
C PHE A 429 -26.41 -2.51 -20.68
N MET A 430 -25.16 -2.30 -20.24
CA MET A 430 -24.04 -2.01 -21.13
C MET A 430 -23.49 -3.25 -21.84
N GLY A 431 -23.43 -4.39 -21.15
CA GLY A 431 -22.82 -5.62 -21.68
C GLY A 431 -23.69 -6.30 -22.75
N LYS A 432 -23.07 -6.64 -23.89
CA LYS A 432 -23.73 -7.36 -25.00
C LYS A 432 -23.39 -8.85 -25.07
N ASN A 433 -22.33 -9.28 -24.38
CA ASN A 433 -21.89 -10.67 -24.35
C ASN A 433 -22.75 -11.53 -23.41
N THR A 434 -23.21 -12.70 -23.84
CA THR A 434 -24.11 -13.55 -23.05
C THR A 434 -23.39 -14.71 -22.36
N ALA A 435 -23.94 -15.12 -21.21
CA ALA A 435 -23.52 -16.33 -20.52
C ALA A 435 -23.86 -17.57 -21.38
N ASP A 436 -23.14 -18.66 -21.13
CA ASP A 436 -23.42 -19.90 -21.83
C ASP A 436 -24.70 -20.52 -21.27
N PRO A 437 -25.52 -21.17 -22.13
CA PRO A 437 -26.71 -21.84 -21.66
C PRO A 437 -26.32 -23.00 -20.72
N VAL A 438 -26.71 -22.90 -19.46
CA VAL A 438 -26.56 -23.99 -18.49
C VAL A 438 -27.90 -24.69 -18.34
N SER A 439 -27.96 -25.96 -18.73
CA SER A 439 -29.15 -26.80 -18.51
C SER A 439 -29.00 -27.59 -17.21
N GLY A 440 -30.06 -27.61 -16.41
CA GLY A 440 -30.10 -28.31 -15.13
C GLY A 440 -29.42 -27.56 -13.98
N LEU A 441 -29.61 -28.09 -12.79
CA LEU A 441 -28.89 -27.70 -11.59
C LEU A 441 -27.78 -28.72 -11.36
N TRP A 442 -26.57 -28.30 -11.05
CA TRP A 442 -25.44 -29.21 -10.85
C TRP A 442 -24.97 -29.14 -9.41
N THR A 443 -24.48 -30.25 -8.87
CA THR A 443 -23.92 -30.28 -7.52
C THR A 443 -22.78 -31.28 -7.42
N VAL A 444 -21.91 -31.08 -6.43
CA VAL A 444 -20.91 -32.10 -6.07
C VAL A 444 -21.60 -33.26 -5.37
N ASP A 445 -21.44 -34.45 -5.93
CA ASP A 445 -21.97 -35.68 -5.35
C ASP A 445 -20.88 -36.50 -4.67
N SER A 446 -21.29 -37.21 -3.61
CA SER A 446 -20.42 -38.08 -2.83
C SER A 446 -21.19 -39.34 -2.46
N SER A 447 -20.60 -40.50 -2.79
CA SER A 447 -21.14 -41.81 -2.43
C SER A 447 -20.93 -42.16 -0.96
N ASP A 448 -19.96 -41.53 -0.30
CA ASP A 448 -19.73 -41.60 1.15
C ASP A 448 -19.47 -40.19 1.72
N PRO A 449 -20.54 -39.41 1.97
CA PRO A 449 -20.43 -38.00 2.33
C PRO A 449 -19.56 -37.72 3.56
N LEU A 450 -19.56 -38.60 4.57
CA LEU A 450 -18.79 -38.37 5.79
C LEU A 450 -17.31 -38.72 5.60
N ALA A 451 -16.99 -39.82 4.90
CA ALA A 451 -15.60 -40.15 4.60
C ALA A 451 -14.95 -39.12 3.68
N ASP A 452 -15.68 -38.65 2.65
CA ASP A 452 -15.20 -37.61 1.76
C ASP A 452 -15.05 -36.26 2.47
N ALA A 453 -15.99 -35.88 3.33
CA ALA A 453 -15.87 -34.68 4.14
C ALA A 453 -14.62 -34.71 5.04
N ASP A 454 -14.36 -35.81 5.74
CA ASP A 454 -13.18 -35.94 6.61
C ASP A 454 -11.88 -35.78 5.79
N ARG A 455 -11.80 -36.46 4.64
CA ARG A 455 -10.66 -36.37 3.72
C ARG A 455 -10.45 -34.94 3.18
N LEU A 456 -11.52 -34.24 2.81
CA LEU A 456 -11.45 -32.87 2.30
C LEU A 456 -11.04 -31.89 3.42
N LEU A 457 -11.62 -32.02 4.61
CA LEU A 457 -11.27 -31.19 5.78
C LEU A 457 -9.83 -31.43 6.25
N ALA A 458 -9.34 -32.66 6.19
CA ALA A 458 -7.94 -32.99 6.50
C ALA A 458 -6.94 -32.27 5.58
N ARG A 459 -7.33 -31.95 4.34
CA ARG A 459 -6.51 -31.17 3.41
C ARG A 459 -6.73 -29.66 3.55
N PHE A 460 -7.97 -29.23 3.75
CA PHE A 460 -8.34 -27.81 3.75
C PHE A 460 -7.96 -27.10 5.05
N LEU A 461 -8.29 -27.67 6.22
CA LEU A 461 -8.12 -26.98 7.50
C LEU A 461 -6.66 -26.66 7.82
N PRO A 462 -5.67 -27.56 7.60
CA PRO A 462 -4.26 -27.21 7.86
C PRO A 462 -3.74 -26.10 6.95
N ARG A 463 -4.27 -26.02 5.70
CA ARG A 463 -3.98 -24.90 4.81
C ARG A 463 -4.63 -23.64 5.38
N ALA A 464 -5.94 -23.63 5.60
CA ALA A 464 -6.67 -22.46 6.09
C ALA A 464 -6.08 -21.90 7.39
N PHE A 465 -5.78 -22.76 8.36
CA PHE A 465 -5.27 -22.36 9.67
C PHE A 465 -3.75 -22.20 9.73
N ARG A 466 -3.06 -22.57 8.63
CA ARG A 466 -1.61 -22.46 8.44
C ARG A 466 -0.79 -23.20 9.51
N ARG A 467 -1.34 -24.31 10.01
CA ARG A 467 -0.73 -25.18 11.04
C ARG A 467 -1.34 -26.57 11.01
N PRO A 468 -0.69 -27.59 11.58
CA PRO A 468 -1.33 -28.88 11.83
C PRO A 468 -2.62 -28.72 12.62
N VAL A 469 -3.67 -29.44 12.21
CA VAL A 469 -4.99 -29.39 12.87
C VAL A 469 -5.21 -30.71 13.59
N PRO A 470 -5.37 -30.69 14.93
CA PRO A 470 -5.68 -31.87 15.71
C PRO A 470 -6.94 -32.60 15.22
N ASP A 471 -6.96 -33.93 15.39
CA ASP A 471 -8.06 -34.77 14.92
C ASP A 471 -9.39 -34.39 15.57
N ASP A 472 -9.41 -34.06 16.85
CA ASP A 472 -10.63 -33.65 17.58
C ASP A 472 -11.24 -32.36 17.01
N VAL A 473 -10.41 -31.37 16.65
CA VAL A 473 -10.85 -30.15 15.96
C VAL A 473 -11.43 -30.49 14.59
N ARG A 474 -10.78 -31.36 13.81
CA ARG A 474 -11.31 -31.83 12.52
C ARG A 474 -12.65 -32.56 12.69
N GLN A 475 -12.75 -33.43 13.69
CA GLN A 475 -13.99 -34.16 14.01
C GLN A 475 -15.13 -33.20 14.41
N ALA A 476 -14.84 -32.10 15.10
CA ALA A 476 -15.85 -31.09 15.41
C ALA A 476 -16.44 -30.42 14.16
N TYR A 477 -15.62 -30.14 13.15
CA TYR A 477 -16.10 -29.67 11.84
C TYR A 477 -16.87 -30.75 11.08
N LEU A 478 -16.40 -32.01 11.10
CA LEU A 478 -17.11 -33.13 10.48
C LEU A 478 -18.50 -33.35 11.09
N GLN A 479 -18.64 -33.19 12.41
CA GLN A 479 -19.94 -33.23 13.09
C GLN A 479 -20.88 -32.12 12.59
N GLN A 480 -20.37 -30.94 12.22
CA GLN A 480 -21.21 -29.91 11.60
C GLN A 480 -21.68 -30.34 10.22
N VAL A 481 -20.82 -30.95 9.39
CA VAL A 481 -21.24 -31.53 8.10
C VAL A 481 -22.39 -32.52 8.31
N GLN A 482 -22.23 -33.46 9.25
CA GLN A 482 -23.26 -34.45 9.57
C GLN A 482 -24.59 -33.80 9.98
N ARG A 483 -24.55 -32.74 10.80
CA ARG A 483 -25.76 -31.99 11.20
C ARG A 483 -26.44 -31.32 10.01
N ARG A 484 -25.67 -30.74 9.08
CA ARG A 484 -26.23 -30.10 7.87
C ARG A 484 -26.87 -31.13 6.94
N LEU A 485 -26.21 -32.26 6.72
CA LEU A 485 -26.76 -33.39 5.96
C LEU A 485 -28.07 -33.91 6.60
N ALA A 486 -28.08 -34.12 7.92
CA ALA A 486 -29.27 -34.54 8.66
C ALA A 486 -30.42 -33.51 8.62
N ALA A 487 -30.08 -32.22 8.50
CA ALA A 487 -31.06 -31.15 8.30
C ALA A 487 -31.61 -31.09 6.87
N GLY A 488 -31.15 -31.95 5.96
CA GLY A 488 -31.57 -32.04 4.57
C GLY A 488 -30.80 -31.12 3.62
N ASP A 489 -29.57 -30.69 3.92
CA ASP A 489 -28.73 -30.04 2.91
C ASP A 489 -28.06 -31.08 1.99
N CYS A 490 -27.87 -30.75 0.71
CA CYS A 490 -26.98 -31.54 -0.15
C CYS A 490 -25.51 -31.45 0.35
N PHE A 491 -24.69 -32.41 -0.07
CA PHE A 491 -23.28 -32.50 0.34
C PHE A 491 -22.50 -31.21 0.12
N GLU A 492 -22.59 -30.63 -1.07
CA GLU A 492 -21.94 -29.37 -1.41
C GLU A 492 -22.33 -28.23 -0.46
N THR A 493 -23.62 -28.09 -0.15
CA THR A 493 -24.13 -27.04 0.75
C THR A 493 -23.65 -27.25 2.18
N ALA A 494 -23.63 -28.51 2.65
CA ALA A 494 -23.11 -28.87 3.96
C ALA A 494 -21.62 -28.50 4.08
N MET A 495 -20.81 -28.84 3.07
CA MET A 495 -19.39 -28.51 3.02
C MET A 495 -19.15 -27.01 2.92
N ARG A 496 -19.88 -26.29 2.06
CA ARG A 496 -19.80 -24.83 1.93
C ARG A 496 -20.04 -24.13 3.27
N TRP A 497 -21.02 -24.60 4.05
CA TRP A 497 -21.30 -24.03 5.37
C TRP A 497 -20.10 -24.18 6.32
N VAL A 498 -19.46 -25.36 6.31
CA VAL A 498 -18.31 -25.68 7.15
C VAL A 498 -17.05 -24.91 6.70
N TYR A 499 -16.83 -24.76 5.40
CA TYR A 499 -15.75 -23.90 4.89
C TYR A 499 -15.94 -22.45 5.27
N ARG A 500 -17.16 -21.91 5.16
CA ARG A 500 -17.45 -20.55 5.66
C ARG A 500 -17.15 -20.42 7.14
N ALA A 501 -17.58 -21.40 7.95
CA ALA A 501 -17.30 -21.42 9.39
C ALA A 501 -15.79 -21.44 9.67
N ALA A 502 -15.00 -22.19 8.92
CA ALA A 502 -13.54 -22.19 9.02
C ALA A 502 -12.94 -20.84 8.63
N LEU A 503 -13.36 -20.24 7.51
CA LEU A 503 -12.85 -18.94 7.03
C LEU A 503 -13.24 -17.74 7.90
N CYS A 504 -14.22 -17.90 8.80
CA CYS A 504 -14.59 -16.89 9.79
C CYS A 504 -14.16 -17.25 11.23
N SER A 505 -13.43 -18.35 11.41
CA SER A 505 -12.98 -18.81 12.72
C SER A 505 -11.78 -18.01 13.22
N PRO A 506 -11.52 -17.97 14.55
CA PRO A 506 -10.31 -17.40 15.09
C PRO A 506 -9.03 -17.99 14.47
N ASP A 507 -9.00 -19.30 14.23
CA ASP A 507 -7.87 -20.01 13.61
C ASP A 507 -7.52 -19.51 12.20
N PHE A 508 -8.52 -19.03 11.45
CA PHE A 508 -8.30 -18.41 10.16
C PHE A 508 -8.00 -16.91 10.26
N LEU A 509 -8.79 -16.19 11.06
CA LEU A 509 -8.74 -14.73 11.11
C LEU A 509 -7.52 -14.19 11.84
N TYR A 510 -6.92 -14.95 12.77
CA TYR A 510 -5.83 -14.49 13.62
C TYR A 510 -4.51 -15.20 13.36
N HIS A 511 -3.42 -14.48 13.60
CA HIS A 511 -2.11 -15.04 13.83
C HIS A 511 -2.07 -15.57 15.27
N ILE A 512 -2.04 -16.90 15.42
CA ILE A 512 -2.00 -17.57 16.71
C ILE A 512 -0.58 -18.03 16.97
N GLU A 513 0.13 -17.29 17.82
CA GLU A 513 1.50 -17.59 18.26
C GLU A 513 1.49 -17.87 19.77
N THR A 514 2.35 -18.79 20.23
CA THR A 514 2.55 -19.01 21.68
C THR A 514 3.58 -18.02 22.20
N PRO A 515 3.40 -17.46 23.42
CA PRO A 515 4.43 -16.65 24.05
C PRO A 515 5.75 -17.42 24.19
N GLY A 516 6.85 -16.78 23.78
CA GLY A 516 8.20 -17.37 23.82
C GLY A 516 8.81 -17.48 22.42
N PRO A 517 9.85 -18.32 22.25
CA PRO A 517 10.41 -18.61 20.93
C PRO A 517 9.33 -19.17 20.00
N LEU A 518 9.24 -18.61 18.78
CA LEU A 518 8.32 -19.12 17.77
C LEU A 518 8.61 -20.60 17.50
N ASP A 519 7.59 -21.41 17.25
CA ASP A 519 7.76 -22.74 16.65
C ASP A 519 8.02 -22.63 15.13
N ASN A 520 8.25 -23.75 14.44
CA ASN A 520 8.58 -23.74 13.01
C ASN A 520 7.43 -23.21 12.13
N GLU A 521 6.18 -23.50 12.50
CA GLU A 521 5.01 -23.11 11.71
C GLU A 521 4.69 -21.62 11.91
N ALA A 522 4.84 -21.14 13.14
CA ALA A 522 4.77 -19.72 13.46
C ALA A 522 5.87 -18.94 12.73
N LEU A 523 7.10 -19.47 12.64
CA LEU A 523 8.18 -18.87 11.85
C LEU A 523 7.81 -18.79 10.36
N ALA A 524 7.33 -19.88 9.77
CA ALA A 524 6.89 -19.91 8.37
C ALA A 524 5.76 -18.91 8.10
N CYS A 525 4.77 -18.83 8.99
CA CYS A 525 3.69 -17.85 8.90
C CYS A 525 4.23 -16.42 8.99
N ARG A 526 5.07 -16.11 9.98
CA ARG A 526 5.60 -14.75 10.14
C ARG A 526 6.42 -14.33 8.93
N LEU A 527 7.22 -15.24 8.38
CA LEU A 527 7.99 -15.01 7.16
C LEU A 527 7.06 -14.75 5.94
N SER A 528 6.01 -15.56 5.76
CA SER A 528 5.07 -15.41 4.64
C SER A 528 4.23 -14.14 4.72
N TYR A 529 3.79 -13.73 5.91
CA TYR A 529 3.03 -12.48 6.09
C TYR A 529 3.93 -11.24 6.11
N PHE A 530 5.22 -11.39 6.39
CA PHE A 530 6.19 -10.32 6.19
C PHE A 530 6.45 -10.09 4.70
N LEU A 531 6.82 -11.13 3.96
CA LEU A 531 7.33 -10.98 2.58
C LEU A 531 6.24 -11.04 1.51
N TRP A 532 5.12 -11.74 1.74
CA TRP A 532 4.06 -11.95 0.74
C TRP A 532 2.65 -11.49 1.18
N ASN A 533 2.50 -11.00 2.42
CA ASN A 533 1.20 -10.61 3.00
C ASN A 533 0.13 -11.71 2.89
N SER A 534 0.54 -12.97 2.99
CA SER A 534 -0.33 -14.13 2.77
C SER A 534 0.21 -15.37 3.46
N ARG A 535 -0.55 -16.46 3.37
CA ARG A 535 -0.20 -17.80 3.88
C ARG A 535 1.14 -18.32 3.32
N PRO A 536 1.85 -19.20 4.07
CA PRO A 536 2.99 -19.92 3.54
C PRO A 536 2.56 -20.84 2.39
N ASP A 537 3.42 -20.96 1.39
CA ASP A 537 3.25 -21.93 0.31
C ASP A 537 3.67 -23.33 0.75
N HIS A 538 3.48 -24.31 -0.13
CA HIS A 538 3.76 -25.71 0.20
C HIS A 538 5.23 -25.96 0.54
N PRO A 539 6.23 -25.48 -0.25
CA PRO A 539 7.64 -25.64 0.11
C PRO A 539 7.99 -25.11 1.50
N LEU A 540 7.56 -23.88 1.83
CA LEU A 540 7.86 -23.28 3.13
C LEU A 540 7.18 -24.05 4.28
N THR A 541 5.95 -24.52 4.07
CA THR A 541 5.23 -25.34 5.07
C THR A 541 5.94 -26.68 5.30
N GLU A 542 6.47 -27.34 4.26
CA GLU A 542 7.17 -28.61 4.41
C GLU A 542 8.54 -28.46 5.11
N LEU A 543 9.25 -27.37 4.85
CA LEU A 543 10.48 -27.05 5.58
C LEU A 543 10.22 -26.77 7.07
N ALA A 544 9.08 -26.13 7.38
CA ALA A 544 8.65 -25.93 8.77
C ALA A 544 8.32 -27.25 9.46
N ARG A 545 7.51 -28.10 8.81
CA ARG A 545 7.11 -29.44 9.33
C ARG A 545 8.29 -30.36 9.57
N SER A 546 9.26 -30.36 8.66
CA SER A 546 10.48 -31.18 8.77
C SER A 546 11.50 -30.63 9.77
N GLY A 547 11.27 -29.42 10.30
CA GLY A 547 12.18 -28.73 11.22
C GLY A 547 13.45 -28.19 10.56
N GLN A 548 13.53 -28.20 9.23
CA GLN A 548 14.69 -27.73 8.48
C GLN A 548 14.72 -26.22 8.33
N LEU A 549 13.58 -25.53 8.43
CA LEU A 549 13.47 -24.08 8.23
C LEU A 549 14.37 -23.24 9.16
N ARG A 550 14.78 -23.77 10.32
CA ARG A 550 15.69 -23.07 11.25
C ARG A 550 17.17 -23.17 10.88
N GLN A 551 17.51 -24.03 9.94
CA GLN A 551 18.89 -24.13 9.50
C GLN A 551 19.26 -22.84 8.77
N PRO A 552 20.35 -22.14 9.15
CA PRO A 552 20.64 -20.80 8.62
C PRO A 552 20.68 -20.73 7.09
N ASP A 553 21.30 -21.71 6.43
CA ASP A 553 21.39 -21.74 4.97
C ASP A 553 20.02 -21.99 4.31
N VAL A 554 19.20 -22.87 4.88
CA VAL A 554 17.83 -23.16 4.39
C VAL A 554 16.93 -21.94 4.55
N LEU A 555 16.99 -21.27 5.71
CA LEU A 555 16.22 -20.05 5.96
C LEU A 555 16.61 -18.96 4.96
N ARG A 556 17.91 -18.75 4.77
CA ARG A 556 18.45 -17.78 3.82
C ARG A 556 17.97 -18.06 2.40
N ASP A 557 18.05 -19.31 1.94
CA ASP A 557 17.62 -19.70 0.59
C ASP A 557 16.11 -19.50 0.38
N GLU A 558 15.29 -19.80 1.40
CA GLU A 558 13.85 -19.54 1.35
C GLU A 558 13.52 -18.05 1.32
N VAL A 559 14.21 -17.23 2.10
CA VAL A 559 14.07 -15.76 2.06
C VAL A 559 14.40 -15.23 0.66
N GLU A 560 15.49 -15.70 0.05
CA GLU A 560 15.88 -15.32 -1.31
C GLU A 560 14.82 -15.73 -2.34
N ARG A 561 14.32 -16.97 -2.27
CA ARG A 561 13.22 -17.45 -3.12
C ARG A 561 12.00 -16.56 -3.00
N MET A 562 11.62 -16.19 -1.78
CA MET A 562 10.43 -15.38 -1.51
C MET A 562 10.58 -13.93 -1.98
N LEU A 563 11.75 -13.32 -1.78
CA LEU A 563 12.03 -11.96 -2.25
C LEU A 563 12.07 -11.85 -3.78
N ASN A 564 12.45 -12.93 -4.47
CA ASN A 564 12.50 -13.01 -5.93
C ASN A 564 11.16 -13.41 -6.57
N ASP A 565 10.20 -13.91 -5.78
CA ASP A 565 8.84 -14.22 -6.23
C ASP A 565 8.04 -12.94 -6.47
N PRO A 566 7.22 -12.83 -7.55
CA PRO A 566 6.37 -11.67 -7.80
C PRO A 566 5.45 -11.27 -6.64
N ARG A 567 5.06 -12.21 -5.77
CA ARG A 567 4.26 -11.93 -4.56
C ARG A 567 4.96 -11.00 -3.57
N SER A 568 6.30 -10.90 -3.60
CA SER A 568 7.07 -9.92 -2.81
C SER A 568 6.69 -8.47 -3.10
N GLN A 569 6.08 -8.20 -4.26
CA GLN A 569 5.55 -6.89 -4.58
C GLN A 569 4.47 -6.46 -3.59
N ARG A 570 3.68 -7.39 -3.03
CA ARG A 570 2.69 -7.10 -1.99
C ARG A 570 3.34 -6.48 -0.75
N PHE A 571 4.52 -6.97 -0.34
CA PHE A 571 5.31 -6.39 0.75
C PHE A 571 5.73 -4.95 0.40
N VAL A 572 6.36 -4.74 -0.76
CA VAL A 572 6.86 -3.42 -1.18
C VAL A 572 5.72 -2.38 -1.19
N GLU A 573 4.58 -2.72 -1.79
CA GLU A 573 3.45 -1.82 -1.92
C GLU A 573 2.80 -1.48 -0.57
N ASP A 574 2.64 -2.51 0.26
CA ASP A 574 1.98 -2.38 1.55
C ASP A 574 2.87 -1.66 2.57
N PHE A 575 4.14 -2.05 2.68
CA PHE A 575 5.13 -1.43 3.56
C PHE A 575 5.33 0.05 3.24
N LEU A 576 5.63 0.40 1.99
CA LEU A 576 5.84 1.81 1.59
C LEU A 576 4.55 2.62 1.66
N GLY A 577 3.41 1.98 1.36
CA GLY A 577 2.09 2.58 1.48
C GLY A 577 1.81 3.14 2.89
N GLN A 578 2.35 2.47 3.90
CA GLN A 578 2.15 2.80 5.32
C GLN A 578 3.32 3.60 5.90
N TRP A 579 4.57 3.14 5.68
CA TRP A 579 5.77 3.80 6.17
C TRP A 579 5.92 5.22 5.61
N LEU A 580 5.79 5.38 4.28
CA LEU A 580 5.93 6.66 3.60
C LEU A 580 4.59 7.36 3.31
N LYS A 581 3.49 6.84 3.86
CA LYS A 581 2.12 7.36 3.70
C LYS A 581 1.65 7.45 2.24
N LEU A 582 2.16 6.63 1.32
CA LEU A 582 1.77 6.68 -0.10
C LEU A 582 0.28 6.38 -0.33
N ARG A 583 -0.40 5.68 0.60
CA ARG A 583 -1.86 5.49 0.54
C ARG A 583 -2.65 6.80 0.67
N GLN A 584 -2.02 7.86 1.17
CA GLN A 584 -2.61 9.20 1.30
C GLN A 584 -2.34 10.09 0.08
N ILE A 585 -1.80 9.54 -1.02
CA ILE A 585 -1.47 10.32 -2.21
C ILE A 585 -2.68 11.11 -2.72
N ALA A 586 -3.89 10.57 -2.63
CA ALA A 586 -5.13 11.22 -3.07
C ALA A 586 -5.88 11.97 -1.96
N ALA A 587 -5.28 12.16 -0.77
CA ALA A 587 -5.99 12.80 0.36
C ALA A 587 -6.21 14.31 0.15
N ASN A 588 -5.26 14.98 -0.52
CA ASN A 588 -5.33 16.41 -0.84
C ASN A 588 -5.10 16.60 -2.34
N ASP A 589 -6.13 17.03 -3.07
CA ASP A 589 -6.01 17.36 -4.48
C ASP A 589 -5.35 18.73 -4.69
N PRO A 590 -4.34 18.82 -5.57
CA PRO A 590 -3.75 20.10 -5.93
C PRO A 590 -4.76 21.07 -6.53
N ASP A 591 -4.67 22.34 -6.15
CA ASP A 591 -5.52 23.39 -6.72
C ASP A 591 -5.26 23.54 -8.23
N ARG A 592 -6.31 23.40 -9.03
CA ARG A 592 -6.21 23.40 -10.50
C ARG A 592 -5.76 24.75 -11.09
N LYS A 593 -5.85 25.87 -10.37
CA LYS A 593 -5.34 27.17 -10.84
C LYS A 593 -3.84 27.29 -10.62
N LEU A 594 -3.37 26.78 -9.48
CA LEU A 594 -1.95 26.77 -9.12
C LEU A 594 -1.17 25.65 -9.82
N TYR A 595 -1.75 24.46 -9.97
CA TYR A 595 -1.12 23.25 -10.48
C TYR A 595 -1.94 22.58 -11.60
N PRO A 596 -2.24 23.30 -12.70
CA PRO A 596 -3.08 22.78 -13.78
C PRO A 596 -2.48 21.57 -14.52
N GLU A 597 -1.20 21.29 -14.34
CA GLU A 597 -0.48 20.15 -14.93
C GLU A 597 -0.65 18.83 -14.18
N PHE A 598 -1.19 18.89 -12.97
CA PHE A 598 -1.42 17.70 -12.15
C PHE A 598 -2.57 16.88 -12.72
N ASN A 599 -2.35 15.58 -12.92
CA ASN A 599 -3.34 14.66 -13.42
C ASN A 599 -3.15 13.25 -12.82
N PRO A 600 -4.13 12.34 -12.96
CA PRO A 600 -4.04 10.98 -12.42
C PRO A 600 -2.79 10.23 -12.89
N TYR A 601 -2.39 10.39 -14.16
CA TYR A 601 -1.19 9.73 -14.69
C TYR A 601 0.09 10.18 -13.99
N LEU A 602 0.21 11.48 -13.67
CA LEU A 602 1.32 11.98 -12.87
C LEU A 602 1.27 11.38 -11.46
N GLN A 603 0.11 11.38 -10.81
CA GLN A 603 -0.06 10.82 -9.46
C GLN A 603 0.35 9.35 -9.37
N ASP A 604 -0.12 8.53 -10.31
CA ASP A 604 0.17 7.11 -10.33
C ASP A 604 1.65 6.86 -10.66
N SER A 605 2.23 7.69 -11.53
CA SER A 605 3.67 7.66 -11.81
C SER A 605 4.50 8.02 -10.56
N MET A 606 4.10 9.02 -9.77
CA MET A 606 4.78 9.39 -8.53
C MET A 606 4.88 8.21 -7.56
N VAL A 607 3.78 7.49 -7.34
CA VAL A 607 3.74 6.34 -6.43
C VAL A 607 4.56 5.17 -6.99
N ALA A 608 4.47 4.93 -8.30
CA ALA A 608 5.22 3.89 -8.98
C ALA A 608 6.75 4.14 -8.93
N GLU A 609 7.21 5.40 -9.01
CA GLU A 609 8.63 5.74 -8.82
C GLU A 609 9.12 5.28 -7.44
N THR A 610 8.42 5.63 -6.36
CA THR A 610 8.85 5.28 -5.00
C THR A 610 8.95 3.77 -4.81
N ARG A 611 7.98 3.02 -5.34
CA ARG A 611 7.98 1.55 -5.30
C ARG A 611 9.11 0.96 -6.12
N ALA A 612 9.30 1.43 -7.35
CA ALA A 612 10.38 0.96 -8.23
C ALA A 612 11.76 1.29 -7.65
N PHE A 613 11.91 2.46 -7.03
CA PHE A 613 13.16 2.90 -6.40
C PHE A 613 13.53 2.03 -5.20
N PHE A 614 12.57 1.72 -4.33
CA PHE A 614 12.81 0.80 -3.22
C PHE A 614 13.11 -0.62 -3.69
N ARG A 615 12.38 -1.12 -4.71
CA ARG A 615 12.66 -2.41 -5.36
C ARG A 615 14.09 -2.47 -5.89
N GLU A 616 14.53 -1.44 -6.60
CA GLU A 616 15.90 -1.34 -7.13
C GLU A 616 16.96 -1.35 -6.02
N ILE A 617 16.73 -0.62 -4.92
CA ILE A 617 17.64 -0.64 -3.76
C ILE A 617 17.68 -2.01 -3.10
N LEU A 618 16.53 -2.66 -2.95
CA LEU A 618 16.40 -3.98 -2.34
C LEU A 618 17.09 -5.04 -3.21
N ASP A 619 16.80 -5.08 -4.51
CA ASP A 619 17.33 -6.11 -5.42
C ASP A 619 18.84 -5.97 -5.61
N ARG A 620 19.36 -4.73 -5.63
CA ARG A 620 20.81 -4.47 -5.71
C ARG A 620 21.51 -4.42 -4.36
N ASN A 621 20.78 -4.62 -3.26
CA ASN A 621 21.31 -4.57 -1.89
C ASN A 621 22.09 -3.27 -1.60
N LEU A 622 21.58 -2.10 -2.01
CA LEU A 622 22.27 -0.82 -1.81
C LEU A 622 22.20 -0.37 -0.35
N ASP A 623 23.16 0.47 0.05
CA ASP A 623 23.29 1.02 1.40
C ASP A 623 22.14 1.96 1.78
N ALA A 624 21.83 2.05 3.07
CA ALA A 624 20.74 2.90 3.59
C ALA A 624 20.88 4.39 3.23
N ARG A 625 22.09 4.89 2.93
CA ARG A 625 22.26 6.25 2.38
C ARG A 625 21.46 6.50 1.10
N THR A 626 21.23 5.45 0.30
CA THR A 626 20.50 5.55 -0.96
C THR A 626 19.04 5.96 -0.75
N LEU A 627 18.49 5.75 0.45
CA LEU A 627 17.16 6.24 0.82
C LEU A 627 17.05 7.77 0.71
N VAL A 628 18.15 8.51 0.92
CA VAL A 628 18.15 9.97 0.95
C VAL A 628 19.04 10.60 -0.11
N GLN A 629 20.00 9.87 -0.68
CA GLN A 629 20.90 10.36 -1.71
C GLN A 629 21.23 9.27 -2.74
N SER A 630 20.91 9.51 -4.01
CA SER A 630 21.23 8.60 -5.11
C SER A 630 21.70 9.37 -6.35
N ASP A 631 22.51 8.72 -7.18
CA ASP A 631 22.93 9.19 -8.51
C ASP A 631 21.99 8.72 -9.62
N PHE A 632 20.82 8.20 -9.24
CA PHE A 632 19.81 7.67 -10.14
C PHE A 632 18.40 7.96 -9.62
N ALA A 633 17.43 7.92 -10.52
CA ALA A 633 16.00 7.89 -10.23
C ALA A 633 15.31 6.78 -11.04
N MET A 634 14.09 6.41 -10.67
CA MET A 634 13.26 5.46 -11.42
C MET A 634 12.16 6.23 -12.14
N LEU A 635 12.28 6.40 -13.46
CA LEU A 635 11.44 7.34 -14.21
C LEU A 635 10.75 6.66 -15.40
N ASN A 636 9.53 7.08 -15.66
CA ASN A 636 8.89 7.01 -16.98
C ASN A 636 8.89 8.41 -17.62
N GLU A 637 8.38 8.54 -18.84
CA GLU A 637 8.33 9.83 -19.56
C GLU A 637 7.55 10.90 -18.78
N LYS A 638 6.39 10.55 -18.20
CA LYS A 638 5.53 11.52 -17.49
C LYS A 638 6.26 12.18 -16.31
N LEU A 639 6.98 11.39 -15.50
CA LEU A 639 7.79 11.93 -14.40
C LEU A 639 9.06 12.62 -14.90
N ALA A 640 9.72 12.10 -15.94
CA ALA A 640 10.91 12.74 -16.49
C ALA A 640 10.60 14.17 -16.99
N VAL A 641 9.48 14.35 -17.69
CA VAL A 641 8.98 15.69 -18.08
C VAL A 641 8.71 16.55 -16.86
N HIS A 642 7.99 16.01 -15.86
CA HIS A 642 7.69 16.74 -14.61
C HIS A 642 8.96 17.15 -13.84
N TYR A 643 10.04 16.38 -13.94
CA TYR A 643 11.33 16.66 -13.30
C TYR A 643 12.28 17.48 -14.17
N GLY A 644 11.95 17.76 -15.43
CA GLY A 644 12.83 18.46 -16.37
C GLY A 644 14.03 17.61 -16.83
N ILE A 645 13.89 16.28 -16.85
CA ILE A 645 14.94 15.35 -17.27
C ILE A 645 14.66 14.89 -18.71
N PRO A 646 15.45 15.32 -19.70
CA PRO A 646 15.20 15.01 -21.11
C PRO A 646 15.63 13.58 -21.48
N GLY A 647 15.21 13.12 -22.67
CA GLY A 647 15.71 11.88 -23.29
C GLY A 647 15.04 10.59 -22.80
N ILE A 648 13.98 10.69 -22.00
CA ILE A 648 13.19 9.54 -21.54
C ILE A 648 11.85 9.55 -22.27
N SER A 649 11.50 8.43 -22.92
CA SER A 649 10.21 8.26 -23.58
C SER A 649 9.54 6.93 -23.23
N GLY A 650 8.20 6.90 -23.22
CA GLY A 650 7.35 5.76 -22.89
C GLY A 650 6.91 5.71 -21.43
N SER A 651 5.86 4.94 -21.20
CA SER A 651 5.14 4.75 -19.93
C SER A 651 5.87 3.86 -18.93
N GLN A 652 6.83 3.06 -19.38
CA GLN A 652 7.56 2.10 -18.55
C GLN A 652 8.67 2.76 -17.72
N PHE A 653 8.76 2.37 -16.46
CA PHE A 653 9.78 2.82 -15.52
C PHE A 653 11.15 2.20 -15.83
N ARG A 654 12.20 3.01 -15.69
CA ARG A 654 13.59 2.56 -15.83
C ARG A 654 14.51 3.33 -14.90
N ARG A 655 15.66 2.70 -14.57
CA ARG A 655 16.76 3.38 -13.89
C ARG A 655 17.36 4.42 -14.81
N VAL A 656 17.37 5.68 -14.38
CA VAL A 656 17.95 6.82 -15.10
C VAL A 656 19.05 7.42 -14.25
N SER A 657 20.26 7.51 -14.80
CA SER A 657 21.37 8.20 -14.15
C SER A 657 21.12 9.70 -14.11
N LEU A 658 21.41 10.32 -12.97
CA LEU A 658 21.23 11.75 -12.73
C LEU A 658 22.57 12.48 -12.91
N SER A 659 22.53 13.68 -13.46
CA SER A 659 23.71 14.54 -13.47
C SER A 659 24.04 15.00 -12.05
N PRO A 660 25.32 15.33 -11.74
CA PRO A 660 25.71 15.83 -10.42
C PRO A 660 24.96 17.10 -9.99
N ASP A 661 24.53 17.93 -10.94
CA ASP A 661 23.77 19.17 -10.69
C ASP A 661 22.26 18.93 -10.55
N CYS A 662 21.79 17.71 -10.76
CA CYS A 662 20.38 17.39 -10.63
C CYS A 662 19.96 17.45 -9.14
N PRO A 663 18.90 18.21 -8.79
CA PRO A 663 18.43 18.29 -7.41
C PRO A 663 17.67 17.04 -6.96
N ARG A 664 17.55 16.02 -7.82
CA ARG A 664 16.83 14.76 -7.55
C ARG A 664 17.80 13.69 -7.03
N GLY A 665 17.22 12.67 -6.39
CA GLY A 665 17.91 11.52 -5.81
C GLY A 665 17.37 11.23 -4.41
N GLY A 666 17.13 9.96 -4.08
CA GLY A 666 16.53 9.54 -2.81
C GLY A 666 15.07 9.98 -2.61
N PHE A 667 14.43 9.49 -1.54
CA PHE A 667 13.01 9.72 -1.24
C PHE A 667 12.65 11.20 -1.02
N LEU A 668 13.55 12.00 -0.46
CA LEU A 668 13.28 13.40 -0.11
C LEU A 668 12.97 14.30 -1.30
N THR A 669 13.31 13.85 -2.51
CA THR A 669 13.15 14.62 -3.75
C THR A 669 12.14 13.97 -4.70
N GLN A 670 11.49 12.88 -4.29
CA GLN A 670 10.44 12.23 -5.07
C GLN A 670 9.10 12.96 -4.89
N ALA A 671 8.39 13.16 -5.99
CA ALA A 671 7.14 13.91 -6.00
C ALA A 671 6.03 13.30 -5.13
N ALA A 672 6.01 11.97 -4.97
CA ALA A 672 5.06 11.33 -4.06
C ALA A 672 5.22 11.82 -2.61
N ILE A 673 6.46 11.86 -2.11
CA ILE A 673 6.78 12.31 -0.76
C ILE A 673 6.49 13.80 -0.60
N LEU A 674 6.83 14.59 -1.60
CA LEU A 674 6.61 16.04 -1.62
C LEU A 674 5.12 16.40 -1.66
N LYS A 675 4.28 15.55 -2.27
CA LYS A 675 2.82 15.71 -2.32
C LYS A 675 2.12 15.27 -1.03
N VAL A 676 2.45 14.10 -0.48
CA VAL A 676 1.81 13.63 0.78
C VAL A 676 2.13 14.50 1.99
N THR A 677 3.13 15.37 1.88
CA THR A 677 3.53 16.36 2.89
C THR A 677 3.02 17.77 2.58
N ALA A 678 2.13 17.93 1.60
CA ALA A 678 1.51 19.19 1.20
C ALA A 678 -0.02 19.15 1.35
N ASN A 679 -0.67 20.33 1.31
CA ASN A 679 -2.12 20.49 1.51
C ASN A 679 -2.90 20.79 0.21
N GLY A 680 -2.26 20.67 -0.96
CA GLY A 680 -2.89 20.89 -2.27
C GLY A 680 -2.80 22.34 -2.79
N THR A 681 -2.71 23.35 -1.93
CA THR A 681 -2.53 24.76 -2.34
C THR A 681 -1.13 25.27 -2.04
N THR A 682 -0.53 24.81 -0.95
CA THR A 682 0.73 25.32 -0.42
C THR A 682 1.60 24.19 0.10
N THR A 683 2.90 24.43 0.10
CA THR A 683 3.86 23.60 0.82
C THR A 683 3.91 24.06 2.27
N SER A 684 4.26 23.14 3.18
CA SER A 684 4.44 23.48 4.58
C SER A 684 5.74 22.84 5.08
N PRO A 685 6.75 23.66 5.48
CA PRO A 685 8.01 23.15 6.00
C PRO A 685 7.84 22.28 7.25
N VAL A 686 6.86 22.58 8.11
CA VAL A 686 6.67 21.88 9.38
C VAL A 686 6.23 20.41 9.18
N PRO A 687 5.16 20.10 8.42
CA PRO A 687 4.81 18.73 8.04
C PRO A 687 5.91 17.99 7.26
N ARG A 688 6.62 18.67 6.35
CA ARG A 688 7.76 18.09 5.61
C ARG A 688 8.88 17.69 6.55
N GLY A 689 9.27 18.60 7.44
CA GLY A 689 10.28 18.36 8.45
C GLY A 689 9.89 17.25 9.41
N ALA A 690 8.66 17.28 9.92
CA ALA A 690 8.13 16.24 10.79
C ALA A 690 8.13 14.87 10.10
N PHE A 691 7.79 14.81 8.80
CA PHE A 691 7.88 13.59 8.00
C PHE A 691 9.32 13.07 7.94
N VAL A 692 10.31 13.91 7.65
CA VAL A 692 11.72 13.48 7.61
C VAL A 692 12.18 12.99 8.98
N MET A 693 11.86 13.73 10.03
CA MET A 693 12.25 13.40 11.40
C MET A 693 11.64 12.07 11.86
N ASP A 694 10.34 11.87 11.67
CA ASP A 694 9.61 10.64 12.02
C ASP A 694 9.99 9.47 11.10
N ARG A 695 9.75 9.62 9.79
CA ARG A 695 9.77 8.50 8.84
C ARG A 695 11.15 8.18 8.30
N ILE A 696 12.08 9.13 8.23
CA ILE A 696 13.40 8.90 7.64
C ILE A 696 14.47 8.75 8.73
N LEU A 697 14.50 9.67 9.71
CA LEU A 697 15.56 9.71 10.72
C LEU A 697 15.22 8.97 12.03
N GLY A 698 13.99 8.50 12.22
CA GLY A 698 13.57 7.75 13.41
C GLY A 698 13.57 8.57 14.70
N ARG A 699 13.36 9.88 14.59
CA ARG A 699 13.33 10.87 15.68
C ARG A 699 12.01 11.64 15.62
N PRO A 700 10.87 11.00 15.91
CA PRO A 700 9.57 11.64 15.78
C PRO A 700 9.50 12.90 16.65
N PRO A 701 9.01 14.03 16.11
CA PRO A 701 8.86 15.25 16.90
C PRO A 701 7.77 15.06 17.96
N GLU A 702 7.92 15.75 19.09
CA GLU A 702 6.86 15.83 20.11
C GLU A 702 5.62 16.52 19.51
N PRO A 703 4.40 16.12 19.91
CA PRO A 703 3.19 16.74 19.41
C PRO A 703 3.15 18.24 19.75
N PRO A 704 2.57 19.08 18.89
CA PRO A 704 2.47 20.50 19.15
C PRO A 704 1.59 20.78 20.39
N PRO A 705 1.86 21.85 21.15
CA PRO A 705 1.00 22.25 22.27
C PRO A 705 -0.45 22.48 21.81
N SER A 706 -1.41 21.97 22.58
CA SER A 706 -2.85 21.98 22.20
C SER A 706 -3.46 23.38 22.06
N ASN A 707 -2.81 24.41 22.60
CA ASN A 707 -3.28 25.80 22.63
C ASN A 707 -2.63 26.71 21.57
N VAL A 708 -1.82 26.17 20.65
CA VAL A 708 -1.12 26.96 19.63
C VAL A 708 -1.73 26.70 18.26
N ALA A 709 -2.25 27.76 17.61
CA ALA A 709 -2.78 27.67 16.25
C ALA A 709 -1.66 27.39 15.23
N ALA A 710 -1.96 26.58 14.21
CA ALA A 710 -1.03 26.30 13.13
C ALA A 710 -0.72 27.57 12.30
N VAL A 711 0.52 27.68 11.83
CA VAL A 711 0.92 28.76 10.91
C VAL A 711 0.38 28.43 9.51
N GLU A 712 -0.58 29.21 9.04
CA GLU A 712 -1.18 29.05 7.71
C GLU A 712 -0.40 29.84 6.64
N PRO A 713 0.13 29.18 5.59
CA PRO A 713 0.88 29.86 4.53
C PRO A 713 0.03 30.88 3.74
N ASP A 714 0.62 32.01 3.35
CA ASP A 714 -0.08 33.05 2.58
C ASP A 714 -0.06 32.78 1.07
N VAL A 715 -1.19 32.29 0.55
CA VAL A 715 -1.38 32.01 -0.89
C VAL A 715 -1.44 33.26 -1.78
N ARG A 716 -1.56 34.46 -1.20
CA ARG A 716 -1.63 35.73 -1.95
C ARG A 716 -0.25 36.22 -2.39
N GLY A 717 0.81 35.67 -1.79
CA GLY A 717 2.20 35.98 -2.10
C GLY A 717 2.76 37.22 -1.41
N THR A 718 2.14 37.67 -0.30
CA THR A 718 2.59 38.88 0.42
C THR A 718 3.74 38.63 1.40
N THR A 719 3.85 37.42 1.94
CA THR A 719 4.93 37.00 2.84
C THR A 719 5.34 35.56 2.54
N THR A 720 6.58 35.20 2.85
CA THR A 720 7.04 33.81 2.74
C THR A 720 6.66 32.99 3.98
N ILE A 721 6.51 31.68 3.82
CA ILE A 721 6.34 30.78 4.98
C ILE A 721 7.54 30.85 5.93
N ARG A 722 8.73 31.19 5.41
CA ARG A 722 9.94 31.39 6.20
C ARG A 722 9.80 32.57 7.16
N GLU A 723 9.36 33.73 6.67
CA GLU A 723 9.13 34.91 7.50
C GLU A 723 8.05 34.66 8.57
N GLN A 724 7.00 33.93 8.21
CA GLN A 724 5.93 33.57 9.15
C GLN A 724 6.42 32.64 10.26
N LEU A 725 7.23 31.62 9.90
CA LEU A 725 7.84 30.72 10.88
C LEU A 725 8.88 31.42 11.74
N ASP A 726 9.70 32.31 11.18
CA ASP A 726 10.68 33.07 11.97
C ASP A 726 9.97 33.96 13.01
N LYS A 727 8.81 34.55 12.65
CA LYS A 727 7.96 35.24 13.62
C LYS A 727 7.41 34.29 14.69
N HIS A 728 6.94 33.10 14.31
CA HIS A 728 6.42 32.09 15.24
C HIS A 728 7.49 31.58 16.23
N ARG A 729 8.72 31.39 15.74
CA ARG A 729 9.88 30.90 16.51
C ARG A 729 10.50 31.95 17.43
N SER A 730 10.04 33.20 17.39
CA SER A 730 10.48 34.24 18.34
C SER A 730 10.15 33.88 19.80
N ASN A 731 9.21 32.95 20.03
CA ASN A 731 8.96 32.35 21.34
C ASN A 731 9.99 31.23 21.63
N ALA A 732 10.72 31.35 22.75
CA ALA A 732 11.74 30.39 23.17
C ALA A 732 11.22 28.94 23.30
N GLY A 733 9.96 28.75 23.71
CA GLY A 733 9.34 27.42 23.81
C GLY A 733 9.15 26.77 22.43
N CYS A 734 8.77 27.55 21.42
CA CYS A 734 8.59 27.05 20.06
C CYS A 734 9.94 26.82 19.35
N ALA A 735 10.92 27.69 19.58
CA ALA A 735 12.23 27.63 18.91
C ALA A 735 12.96 26.29 19.11
N THR A 736 12.80 25.67 20.28
CA THR A 736 13.48 24.42 20.64
C THR A 736 13.04 23.25 19.75
N CYS A 737 11.74 23.03 19.58
CA CYS A 737 11.23 21.96 18.71
C CYS A 737 11.49 22.27 17.23
N HIS A 738 11.28 23.53 16.83
CA HIS A 738 11.46 23.99 15.46
C HIS A 738 12.92 23.91 14.98
N ALA A 739 13.90 23.98 15.89
CA ALA A 739 15.32 23.78 15.54
C ALA A 739 15.61 22.40 14.93
N GLN A 740 14.79 21.38 15.22
CA GLN A 740 14.92 20.05 14.63
C GLN A 740 14.04 19.85 13.39
N ILE A 741 12.83 20.42 13.41
CA ILE A 741 11.80 20.17 12.38
C ILE A 741 12.02 21.06 11.16
N ASP A 742 12.29 22.35 11.35
CA ASP A 742 12.30 23.30 10.25
C ASP A 742 13.42 23.06 9.22
N PRO A 743 14.67 22.68 9.61
CA PRO A 743 15.75 22.50 8.64
C PRO A 743 15.43 21.50 7.51
N PRO A 744 15.00 20.24 7.76
CA PRO A 744 14.57 19.35 6.68
C PRO A 744 13.41 19.92 5.86
N GLY A 745 12.47 20.61 6.52
CA GLY A 745 11.35 21.28 5.85
C GLY A 745 11.81 22.33 4.84
N PHE A 746 12.70 23.23 5.25
CA PHE A 746 13.26 24.29 4.41
C PHE A 746 14.09 23.72 3.25
N ALA A 747 14.89 22.68 3.49
CA ALA A 747 15.65 22.03 2.42
C ALA A 747 14.76 21.57 1.26
N MET A 748 13.54 21.09 1.58
CA MET A 748 12.57 20.60 0.60
C MET A 748 11.72 21.72 -0.04
N GLU A 749 11.81 22.96 0.42
CA GLU A 749 10.98 24.06 -0.12
C GLU A 749 11.31 24.45 -1.56
N SER A 750 12.46 24.02 -2.10
CA SER A 750 12.77 24.09 -3.53
C SER A 750 11.86 23.21 -4.40
N PHE A 751 10.93 22.46 -3.81
CA PHE A 751 9.92 21.71 -4.53
C PHE A 751 8.51 22.15 -4.15
N ASP A 752 7.64 22.25 -5.15
CA ASP A 752 6.25 22.66 -5.01
C ASP A 752 5.34 21.53 -4.46
N VAL A 753 4.03 21.78 -4.43
CA VAL A 753 3.01 20.87 -3.88
C VAL A 753 2.94 19.55 -4.63
N ILE A 754 3.25 19.54 -5.92
CA ILE A 754 3.25 18.33 -6.75
C ILE A 754 4.68 17.81 -6.95
N GLY A 755 5.65 18.34 -6.22
CA GLY A 755 7.03 17.92 -6.28
C GLY A 755 7.81 18.44 -7.49
N GLY A 756 7.29 19.41 -8.23
CA GLY A 756 8.02 20.12 -9.27
C GLY A 756 9.10 21.02 -8.66
N PHE A 757 10.26 21.16 -9.30
CA PHE A 757 11.31 22.06 -8.81
C PHE A 757 10.90 23.53 -9.01
N ARG A 758 11.19 24.39 -8.03
CA ARG A 758 10.87 25.82 -8.06
C ARG A 758 11.95 26.67 -7.39
N SER A 759 12.11 27.89 -7.91
CA SER A 759 12.87 28.98 -7.27
C SER A 759 11.98 30.05 -6.64
N ARG A 760 10.69 30.10 -7.02
CA ARG A 760 9.68 31.03 -6.52
C ARG A 760 8.38 30.30 -6.20
N TYR A 761 7.65 30.77 -5.20
CA TYR A 761 6.32 30.25 -4.88
C TYR A 761 5.32 30.57 -6.01
N ARG A 762 4.33 29.69 -6.23
CA ARG A 762 3.19 30.03 -7.10
C ARG A 762 2.17 30.84 -6.30
N SER A 763 1.56 31.83 -6.94
CA SER A 763 0.60 32.76 -6.33
C SER A 763 -0.59 32.98 -7.26
N ILE A 764 -1.78 33.10 -6.69
CA ILE A 764 -2.99 33.54 -7.41
C ILE A 764 -3.20 35.06 -7.35
N GLY A 765 -2.40 35.77 -6.56
CA GLY A 765 -2.53 37.20 -6.29
C GLY A 765 -1.37 38.00 -6.88
N GLU A 766 -0.43 38.38 -6.01
CA GLU A 766 0.76 39.16 -6.38
C GLU A 766 1.87 38.28 -6.93
N GLY A 767 2.72 38.85 -7.79
CA GLY A 767 3.85 38.14 -8.38
C GLY A 767 4.14 38.53 -9.82
N LEU A 768 5.23 37.99 -10.36
CA LEU A 768 5.60 38.12 -11.75
C LEU A 768 4.75 37.17 -12.62
N PRO A 769 4.45 37.51 -13.88
CA PRO A 769 3.80 36.56 -14.78
C PRO A 769 4.59 35.26 -14.90
N ALA A 770 3.90 34.11 -14.87
CA ALA A 770 4.53 32.83 -15.19
C ALA A 770 4.86 32.76 -16.69
N GLU A 771 6.00 32.17 -17.04
CA GLU A 771 6.43 32.02 -18.43
C GLU A 771 5.50 31.07 -19.18
N ARG A 772 4.89 31.55 -20.28
CA ARG A 772 4.02 30.73 -21.13
C ARG A 772 4.83 29.61 -21.79
N GLY A 773 4.28 28.40 -21.77
CA GLY A 773 4.91 27.22 -22.40
C GLY A 773 5.86 26.44 -21.51
N SER A 774 6.00 26.80 -20.23
CA SER A 774 6.83 26.09 -19.24
C SER A 774 6.31 24.71 -18.81
N ILE A 775 5.11 24.33 -19.23
CA ILE A 775 4.46 23.05 -18.89
C ILE A 775 4.04 22.33 -20.17
N ASP A 776 2.86 22.67 -20.69
CA ASP A 776 2.27 22.16 -21.91
C ASP A 776 1.57 23.34 -22.61
N PRO A 777 1.74 23.54 -23.93
CA PRO A 777 1.11 24.63 -24.66
C PRO A 777 -0.43 24.68 -24.57
N PHE A 778 -1.09 23.55 -24.31
CA PHE A 778 -2.54 23.46 -24.13
C PHE A 778 -2.99 23.90 -22.74
N ILE A 779 -2.07 23.96 -21.77
CA ILE A 779 -2.37 24.33 -20.40
C ILE A 779 -2.23 25.84 -20.23
N GLY A 780 -3.37 26.50 -20.03
CA GLY A 780 -3.40 27.93 -19.67
C GLY A 780 -2.86 28.16 -18.26
N LEU A 781 -1.88 29.05 -18.13
CA LEU A 781 -1.32 29.43 -16.83
C LEU A 781 -2.14 30.58 -16.22
N SER A 782 -2.68 30.35 -15.03
CA SER A 782 -3.43 31.36 -14.27
C SER A 782 -2.69 31.88 -13.03
N PHE A 783 -1.63 31.19 -12.61
CA PHE A 783 -0.79 31.58 -11.50
C PHE A 783 0.32 32.56 -11.91
N LYS A 784 0.87 33.23 -10.91
CA LYS A 784 2.04 34.12 -10.97
C LYS A 784 3.19 33.54 -10.13
N LEU A 785 4.40 34.00 -10.39
CA LEU A 785 5.60 33.72 -9.61
C LEU A 785 5.68 34.73 -8.45
N GLY A 786 5.34 34.26 -7.26
CA GLY A 786 5.41 35.03 -6.01
C GLY A 786 6.85 35.19 -5.48
N PRO A 787 7.02 35.29 -4.15
CA PRO A 787 8.32 35.45 -3.50
C PRO A 787 9.32 34.33 -3.81
N GLU A 788 10.61 34.63 -3.63
CA GLU A 788 11.69 33.64 -3.76
C GLU A 788 11.65 32.61 -2.63
N VAL A 789 12.05 31.39 -2.99
CA VAL A 789 12.23 30.31 -2.02
C VAL A 789 13.60 30.47 -1.36
N ASP A 790 13.63 30.41 -0.04
CA ASP A 790 14.86 30.29 0.75
C ASP A 790 14.97 28.87 1.33
N PRO A 791 15.75 27.97 0.70
CA PRO A 791 15.90 26.59 1.16
C PRO A 791 17.02 26.42 2.20
N ARG A 792 17.67 27.51 2.65
CA ARG A 792 18.84 27.43 3.52
C ARG A 792 18.46 27.10 4.96
N GLY A 793 19.32 26.37 5.66
CA GLY A 793 19.08 26.03 7.06
C GLY A 793 20.34 25.65 7.84
N ILE A 794 20.12 25.43 9.14
CA ILE A 794 21.14 25.06 10.11
C ILE A 794 20.63 23.83 10.86
N LEU A 795 21.41 22.76 10.90
CA LEU A 795 21.10 21.55 11.65
C LEU A 795 21.31 21.79 13.17
N PRO A 796 20.71 20.95 14.04
CA PRO A 796 20.88 21.07 15.50
C PRO A 796 22.34 21.01 16.01
N ASP A 797 23.24 20.44 15.21
CA ASP A 797 24.67 20.35 15.50
C ASP A 797 25.49 21.54 14.97
N GLY A 798 24.83 22.53 14.35
CA GLY A 798 25.43 23.76 13.82
C GLY A 798 25.92 23.66 12.37
N ARG A 799 25.87 22.49 11.72
CA ARG A 799 26.20 22.37 10.29
C ARG A 799 25.16 23.13 9.46
N THR A 800 25.62 23.86 8.45
CA THR A 800 24.77 24.67 7.57
C THR A 800 24.63 24.03 6.20
N PHE A 801 23.51 24.29 5.52
CA PHE A 801 23.29 23.90 4.14
C PHE A 801 22.59 25.00 3.36
N GLN A 802 22.90 25.08 2.07
CA GLN A 802 22.35 26.08 1.16
C GLN A 802 21.17 25.58 0.34
N ASN A 803 21.04 24.26 0.16
CA ASN A 803 20.04 23.63 -0.70
C ASN A 803 19.82 22.15 -0.31
N ILE A 804 18.88 21.49 -1.01
CA ILE A 804 18.53 20.09 -0.76
C ILE A 804 19.72 19.13 -0.95
N GLN A 805 20.59 19.34 -1.94
CA GLN A 805 21.70 18.44 -2.21
C GLN A 805 22.74 18.47 -1.08
N GLU A 806 23.04 19.67 -0.56
CA GLU A 806 23.89 19.83 0.63
C GLU A 806 23.25 19.20 1.86
N PHE A 807 21.94 19.40 2.09
CA PHE A 807 21.22 18.75 3.18
C PHE A 807 21.29 17.22 3.08
N GLN A 808 21.01 16.65 1.89
CA GLN A 808 21.12 15.22 1.61
C GLN A 808 22.53 14.68 1.88
N ARG A 809 23.57 15.41 1.48
CA ARG A 809 24.96 15.03 1.75
C ARG A 809 25.26 15.02 3.25
N LEU A 810 24.74 15.98 4.02
CA LEU A 810 24.94 16.05 5.47
C LEU A 810 24.28 14.90 6.22
N ILE A 811 23.08 14.46 5.80
CA ILE A 811 22.38 13.33 6.40
C ILE A 811 22.93 11.98 5.90
N ALA A 812 23.33 11.87 4.63
CA ALA A 812 23.93 10.67 4.08
C ALA A 812 25.35 10.40 4.61
N ALA A 813 26.02 11.42 5.14
CA ALA A 813 27.34 11.30 5.76
C ALA A 813 27.34 10.34 6.95
N ASP A 814 26.21 10.23 7.66
CA ASP A 814 26.01 9.25 8.72
C ASP A 814 24.81 8.34 8.38
N PRO A 815 25.03 7.18 7.76
CA PRO A 815 23.95 6.27 7.37
C PRO A 815 23.38 5.48 8.56
N GLN A 816 23.99 5.52 9.74
CA GLN A 816 23.58 4.69 10.88
C GLN A 816 22.15 4.99 11.34
N PRO A 817 21.71 6.25 11.50
CA PRO A 817 20.32 6.57 11.85
C PRO A 817 19.32 6.12 10.78
N LEU A 818 19.69 6.20 9.50
CA LEU A 818 18.84 5.76 8.39
C LEU A 818 18.62 4.25 8.45
N LEU A 819 19.71 3.49 8.63
CA LEU A 819 19.65 2.04 8.73
C LEU A 819 18.91 1.59 10.00
N ALA A 820 19.18 2.23 11.14
CA ALA A 820 18.51 1.92 12.41
C ALA A 820 17.01 2.20 12.36
N ASN A 821 16.60 3.31 11.75
CA ASN A 821 15.18 3.59 11.56
C ASN A 821 14.54 2.62 10.57
N LEU A 822 15.18 2.30 9.44
CA LEU A 822 14.64 1.29 8.52
C LEU A 822 14.48 -0.08 9.21
N ALA A 823 15.46 -0.50 10.00
CA ALA A 823 15.39 -1.72 10.80
C ALA A 823 14.20 -1.69 11.76
N ARG A 824 13.99 -0.56 12.45
CA ARG A 824 12.83 -0.34 13.33
C ARG A 824 11.50 -0.47 12.56
N GLN A 825 11.37 0.22 11.42
CA GLN A 825 10.14 0.21 10.62
C GLN A 825 9.83 -1.19 10.07
N LEU A 826 10.85 -1.90 9.56
CA LEU A 826 10.71 -3.29 9.12
C LEU A 826 10.37 -4.22 10.29
N GLY A 827 10.98 -4.03 11.46
CA GLY A 827 10.68 -4.79 12.67
C GLY A 827 9.23 -4.62 13.13
N ILE A 828 8.71 -3.39 13.15
CA ILE A 828 7.29 -3.14 13.47
C ILE A 828 6.38 -3.82 12.43
N TYR A 829 6.70 -3.66 11.15
CA TYR A 829 5.91 -4.21 10.06
C TYR A 829 5.88 -5.74 10.04
N SER A 830 7.03 -6.39 10.20
CA SER A 830 7.16 -7.85 10.16
C SER A 830 6.58 -8.52 11.40
N THR A 831 6.67 -7.86 12.56
CA THR A 831 6.17 -8.42 13.82
C THR A 831 4.71 -8.06 14.11
N GLY A 832 4.20 -6.95 13.57
CA GLY A 832 2.90 -6.40 13.92
C GLY A 832 2.83 -5.88 15.35
N GLN A 833 3.96 -5.48 15.93
CA GLN A 833 4.10 -5.06 17.33
C GLN A 833 4.99 -3.81 17.41
N GLU A 834 4.83 -3.02 18.47
CA GLU A 834 5.77 -1.95 18.76
C GLU A 834 7.16 -2.52 19.11
N ILE A 835 8.22 -1.78 18.77
CA ILE A 835 9.57 -2.05 19.27
C ILE A 835 9.66 -1.61 20.73
N THR A 836 9.80 -2.64 21.56
CA THR A 836 10.03 -2.65 22.99
C THR A 836 11.21 -1.79 23.48
N PHE A 837 11.33 -1.54 24.79
CA PHE A 837 12.61 -1.12 25.36
C PHE A 837 13.64 -2.25 25.30
N SER A 838 13.25 -3.48 25.66
CA SER A 838 14.13 -4.65 25.63
C SER A 838 14.53 -5.11 24.22
N ASP A 839 13.82 -4.66 23.18
CA ASP A 839 14.14 -4.99 21.78
C ASP A 839 15.31 -4.18 21.23
N ARG A 840 15.69 -3.09 21.90
CA ARG A 840 16.69 -2.14 21.39
C ARG A 840 18.06 -2.78 21.21
N GLU A 841 18.46 -3.67 22.11
CA GLU A 841 19.74 -4.38 22.01
C GLU A 841 19.76 -5.31 20.79
N ALA A 842 18.73 -6.14 20.61
CA ALA A 842 18.61 -7.02 19.45
C ALA A 842 18.57 -6.24 18.14
N LEU A 843 17.79 -5.15 18.07
CA LEU A 843 17.71 -4.31 16.88
C LEU A 843 19.06 -3.63 16.57
N ASN A 844 19.79 -3.17 17.58
CA ASN A 844 21.12 -2.62 17.41
C ASN A 844 22.10 -3.69 16.90
N ALA A 845 22.01 -4.93 17.38
CA ALA A 845 22.82 -6.03 16.88
C ALA A 845 22.57 -6.30 15.39
N VAL A 846 21.30 -6.31 14.96
CA VAL A 846 20.90 -6.43 13.55
C VAL A 846 21.53 -5.31 12.70
N VAL A 847 21.47 -4.06 13.18
CA VAL A 847 22.06 -2.91 12.49
C VAL A 847 23.57 -3.05 12.38
N VAL A 848 24.27 -3.40 13.47
CA VAL A 848 25.73 -3.57 13.49
C VAL A 848 26.16 -4.70 12.56
N GLN A 849 25.49 -5.84 12.59
CA GLN A 849 25.79 -6.98 11.70
C GLN A 849 25.56 -6.61 10.23
N THR A 850 24.49 -5.88 9.95
CA THR A 850 24.21 -5.38 8.59
C THR A 850 25.33 -4.44 8.11
N GLN A 851 25.81 -3.52 8.96
CA GLN A 851 26.92 -2.63 8.63
C GLN A 851 28.22 -3.38 8.37
N GLN A 852 28.54 -4.39 9.19
CA GLN A 852 29.71 -5.25 8.98
C GLN A 852 29.66 -5.99 7.64
N LYS A 853 28.45 -6.27 7.14
CA LYS A 853 28.20 -6.91 5.83
C LYS A 853 27.97 -5.91 4.68
N GLY A 854 28.27 -4.62 4.89
CA GLY A 854 28.25 -3.58 3.85
C GLY A 854 27.03 -2.66 3.82
N GLY A 855 26.12 -2.77 4.80
CA GLY A 855 25.01 -1.80 5.00
C GLY A 855 23.79 -1.97 4.10
N GLY A 856 23.76 -3.01 3.25
CA GLY A 856 22.73 -3.18 2.23
C GLY A 856 21.33 -3.51 2.77
N ILE A 857 20.28 -2.98 2.14
CA ILE A 857 18.89 -3.19 2.58
C ILE A 857 18.43 -4.65 2.48
N ARG A 858 18.88 -5.42 1.48
CA ARG A 858 18.55 -6.85 1.41
C ARG A 858 19.20 -7.62 2.55
N THR A 859 20.43 -7.24 2.89
CA THR A 859 21.16 -7.79 4.03
C THR A 859 20.43 -7.49 5.32
N LEU A 860 19.91 -6.27 5.50
CA LEU A 860 19.08 -5.92 6.66
C LEU A 860 17.88 -6.85 6.82
N ILE A 861 17.18 -7.20 5.73
CA ILE A 861 16.06 -8.15 5.78
C ILE A 861 16.54 -9.52 6.28
N HIS A 862 17.69 -10.01 5.81
CA HIS A 862 18.27 -11.27 6.30
C HIS A 862 18.69 -11.22 7.76
N GLU A 863 19.29 -10.13 8.24
CA GLU A 863 19.69 -10.04 9.65
C GLU A 863 18.49 -9.86 10.59
N LEU A 864 17.39 -9.29 10.10
CA LEU A 864 16.15 -9.13 10.87
C LEU A 864 15.38 -10.44 11.05
N ILE A 865 15.50 -11.36 10.10
CA ILE A 865 14.87 -12.70 10.08
C ILE A 865 15.72 -13.67 10.89
#